data_AF-B2HH21-F1
#
_entry.id   AF-B2HH21-F1
#
_cell.length_a   1.000
_cell.length_b   1.000
_cell.length_c   1.000
_cell.angle_alpha   90.00
_cell.angle_beta   90.00
_cell.angle_gamma   90.00
#
_symmetry.space_group_name_H-M   'P 1'
#
loop_
_entity.id
_entity.type
_entity.pdbx_description
1 polymer ?
#
loop_
_entity_poly.entity_id
_entity_poly.type
_entity_poly.pdbx_seq_one_letter_code
_entity_poly.pdbx_strand_id
1 'polypeptide(L)'
;MLRSRKAAPLARWVLSLVGLLLIGYLAAVALQPAILDQLPSPVSWFGRPGSMATIAIVVGVLAAVSVLTFRSSASHRLVGVSFTVIALLVSASAVLGLSAYWSCHDDNHPAVFTPLMWTAQLVKGGVGDTSLSGRTCPNPTPVALELARFAALSAIFTGLGGVVVGIFRSQVDRLRANLADSVTVIVGGDDDTQPMLSGVARALDRHGTLVLITNADNEHVQRARRQGARVVLVDFNAPSSLASLRLWRHLGRLCLMSPDPSTNLLWLDVIGRRVAQLGNKQRLPLIVRIDDPWLAESWRAKQFGGSDTRWAADVVGKYEVTASRLLDGVMATGRITRVFVCGSSQLTLALCAELTRRALERDFYTAPGAPPLPALTLVETDAEDYVRDHEFYRQQAGFASSTGPAVTAVSAAPTVPTMWRLISDADPTNCGVILAGPDAATRGTRLAARFPEMPVYASDLGTNITDDSIQVVGLLQSYSLVLDTREGRIQDVWDRAARLIHEHKVAGIGPTKSRSPATVPWAELNEFYRESTRRRVRNALWMVKQIAGHTWNTWGNPAKPLSSQEMAESPPLEQLSLMGFDHHAALSMARAEHEDWCRYYRRNGWSYGADRDDARKLHDRLVDWSVVESDPDLLNAALASLADTLWSLRRLGYRSRPLWRPFTRVGTVSAQQRNAPWAWTSDSGRTRHADAGDWAVAADGKTWSVRDDVFRTSYEQNGDGQWRRKGPVQARPAHAGEAISTPEGPATAADGDWVVRDGDGEQWPVPGDEFARRYREFDPAARTSERG
;
A
#
# COMPACT_ATOMS: atom_id res chain seq x y z
N MET A 1 19.52 0.28 -22.17
CA MET A 1 18.32 1.14 -22.30
C MET A 1 18.22 1.71 -23.70
N LEU A 2 17.49 1.07 -24.62
CA LEU A 2 17.02 1.74 -25.84
C LEU A 2 15.69 2.42 -25.50
N ARG A 3 15.79 3.71 -25.15
CA ARG A 3 14.66 4.64 -25.10
C ARG A 3 13.87 4.49 -26.39
N SER A 4 12.68 3.89 -26.33
CA SER A 4 11.67 4.03 -27.36
C SER A 4 11.46 5.54 -27.57
N ARG A 5 11.86 5.96 -28.77
CA ARG A 5 12.15 7.32 -29.19
C ARG A 5 10.90 8.21 -29.11
N LYS A 6 11.09 9.40 -28.53
CA LYS A 6 10.70 10.77 -28.94
C LYS A 6 9.81 10.98 -30.21
N ALA A 7 8.91 10.09 -30.61
CA ALA A 7 8.08 10.26 -31.82
C ALA A 7 6.86 11.16 -31.57
N ALA A 8 6.34 11.21 -30.35
CA ALA A 8 5.14 11.98 -30.01
C ALA A 8 5.25 13.52 -30.18
N PRO A 9 6.34 14.22 -29.82
CA PRO A 9 6.42 15.66 -30.02
C PRO A 9 6.56 16.04 -31.49
N LEU A 10 7.36 15.29 -32.26
CA LEU A 10 7.63 15.59 -33.67
C LEU A 10 6.38 15.37 -34.53
N ALA A 11 5.65 14.27 -34.32
CA ALA A 11 4.38 14.02 -35.00
C ALA A 11 3.32 15.09 -34.70
N ARG A 12 3.23 15.56 -33.43
CA ARG A 12 2.33 16.66 -33.04
C ARG A 12 2.71 17.97 -33.74
N TRP A 13 3.99 18.35 -33.74
CA TRP A 13 4.46 19.56 -34.41
C TRP A 13 4.20 19.53 -35.91
N VAL A 14 4.50 18.41 -36.56
CA VAL A 14 4.25 18.21 -38.00
C VAL A 14 2.76 18.30 -38.29
N LEU A 15 1.91 17.63 -37.51
CA LEU A 15 0.46 17.63 -37.74
C LEU A 15 -0.17 19.01 -37.47
N SER A 16 0.30 19.73 -36.45
CA SER A 16 -0.13 21.12 -36.20
C SER A 16 0.29 22.07 -37.32
N LEU A 17 1.52 21.91 -37.85
CA LEU A 17 2.00 22.70 -39.00
C LEU A 17 1.15 22.41 -40.24
N VAL A 18 0.87 21.13 -40.51
CA VAL A 18 -0.02 20.72 -41.61
C VAL A 18 -1.41 21.33 -41.42
N GLY A 19 -1.98 21.27 -40.22
CA GLY A 19 -3.28 21.89 -39.91
C GLY A 19 -3.29 23.41 -40.18
N LEU A 20 -2.25 24.13 -39.75
CA LEU A 20 -2.11 25.57 -40.02
C LEU A 20 -1.97 25.88 -41.51
N LEU A 21 -1.18 25.09 -42.24
CA LEU A 21 -1.01 25.24 -43.68
C LEU A 21 -2.32 24.99 -44.43
N LEU A 22 -3.10 23.98 -44.01
CA LEU A 22 -4.42 23.69 -44.58
C LEU A 22 -5.41 24.84 -44.34
N ILE A 23 -5.46 25.38 -43.12
CA ILE A 23 -6.30 26.55 -42.80
C ILE A 23 -5.86 27.76 -43.62
N GLY A 24 -4.56 28.05 -43.68
CA GLY A 24 -4.01 29.16 -44.45
C GLY A 24 -4.27 29.04 -45.95
N TYR A 25 -4.11 27.84 -46.52
CA TYR A 25 -4.44 27.56 -47.91
C TYR A 25 -5.93 27.79 -48.21
N LEU A 26 -6.84 27.26 -47.38
CA LEU A 26 -8.28 27.44 -47.60
C LEU A 26 -8.72 28.88 -47.40
N ALA A 27 -8.10 29.63 -46.48
CA ALA A 27 -8.30 31.06 -46.33
C ALA A 27 -7.85 31.82 -47.60
N ALA A 28 -6.69 31.48 -48.16
CA ALA A 28 -6.21 32.08 -49.41
C ALA A 28 -7.12 31.76 -50.60
N VAL A 29 -7.58 30.51 -50.73
CA VAL A 29 -8.54 30.09 -51.77
C VAL A 29 -9.88 30.81 -51.61
N ALA A 30 -10.34 31.05 -50.39
CA ALA A 30 -11.57 31.79 -50.14
C ALA A 30 -11.45 33.29 -50.51
N LEU A 31 -10.28 33.90 -50.27
CA LEU A 31 -9.97 35.27 -50.67
C LEU A 31 -9.79 35.43 -52.18
N GLN A 32 -9.17 34.43 -52.83
CA GLN A 32 -8.86 34.43 -54.26
C GLN A 32 -9.18 33.07 -54.89
N PRO A 33 -10.43 32.84 -55.31
CA PRO A 33 -10.85 31.57 -55.92
C PRO A 33 -10.05 31.18 -57.17
N ALA A 34 -9.50 32.16 -57.90
CA ALA A 34 -8.67 31.96 -59.08
C ALA A 34 -7.40 31.12 -58.83
N ILE A 35 -6.99 30.93 -57.57
CA ILE A 35 -5.90 30.01 -57.21
C ILE A 35 -6.21 28.58 -57.68
N LEU A 36 -7.48 28.15 -57.66
CA LEU A 36 -7.88 26.80 -58.06
C LEU A 36 -7.73 26.56 -59.57
N ASP A 37 -7.79 27.62 -60.38
CA ASP A 37 -7.66 27.55 -61.84
C ASP A 37 -6.19 27.43 -62.29
N GLN A 38 -5.25 27.82 -61.43
CA GLN A 38 -3.81 27.70 -61.66
C GLN A 38 -3.23 26.35 -61.22
N LEU A 39 -4.03 25.52 -60.54
CA LEU A 39 -3.60 24.23 -60.02
C LEU A 39 -3.79 23.09 -61.05
N PRO A 40 -2.87 22.11 -61.09
CA PRO A 40 -3.04 20.91 -61.90
C PRO A 40 -4.35 20.18 -61.59
N SER A 41 -4.98 19.59 -62.61
CA SER A 41 -6.24 18.85 -62.51
C SER A 41 -6.30 17.80 -61.38
N PRO A 42 -5.24 17.04 -61.01
CA PRO A 42 -5.33 16.09 -59.89
C PRO A 42 -5.40 16.72 -58.50
N VAL A 43 -5.12 18.02 -58.34
CA VAL A 43 -5.08 18.70 -57.01
C VAL A 43 -6.13 19.80 -56.91
N SER A 44 -6.63 20.30 -58.03
CA SER A 44 -7.60 21.40 -58.07
C SER A 44 -8.95 21.09 -57.42
N TRP A 45 -9.24 19.83 -57.06
CA TRP A 45 -10.41 19.47 -56.25
C TRP A 45 -10.31 19.92 -54.79
N PHE A 46 -9.09 20.11 -54.27
CA PHE A 46 -8.87 20.44 -52.86
C PHE A 46 -9.13 21.93 -52.60
N GLY A 47 -10.27 22.24 -52.00
CA GLY A 47 -10.74 23.61 -51.74
C GLY A 47 -11.86 24.10 -52.67
N ARG A 48 -12.28 23.30 -53.67
CA ARG A 48 -13.44 23.63 -54.50
C ARG A 48 -14.73 23.68 -53.67
N PRO A 49 -15.62 24.66 -53.90
CA PRO A 49 -16.97 24.69 -53.33
C PRO A 49 -17.67 23.33 -53.42
N GLY A 50 -18.26 22.86 -52.31
CA GLY A 50 -18.94 21.55 -52.24
C GLY A 50 -18.04 20.31 -52.14
N SER A 51 -16.71 20.46 -52.02
CA SER A 51 -15.78 19.32 -51.90
C SER A 51 -15.84 18.65 -50.51
N MET A 52 -16.65 17.60 -50.39
CA MET A 52 -16.76 16.80 -49.16
C MET A 52 -15.44 16.16 -48.73
N ALA A 53 -14.59 15.77 -49.70
CA ALA A 53 -13.28 15.19 -49.41
C ALA A 53 -12.33 16.19 -48.75
N THR A 54 -12.35 17.47 -49.17
CA THR A 54 -11.57 18.53 -48.52
C THR A 54 -12.00 18.73 -47.07
N ILE A 55 -13.32 18.78 -46.84
CA ILE A 55 -13.89 18.93 -45.49
C ILE A 55 -13.45 17.77 -44.59
N ALA A 56 -13.62 16.54 -45.05
CA ALA A 56 -13.28 15.34 -44.27
C ALA A 56 -11.79 15.29 -43.90
N ILE A 57 -10.90 15.64 -44.82
CA ILE A 57 -9.44 15.67 -44.56
C ILE A 57 -9.11 16.71 -43.50
N VAL A 58 -9.61 17.94 -43.65
CA VAL A 58 -9.29 19.03 -42.71
C VAL A 58 -9.87 18.75 -41.33
N VAL A 59 -11.12 18.28 -41.24
CA VAL A 59 -11.74 17.86 -39.98
C VAL A 59 -10.94 16.72 -39.35
N GLY A 60 -10.51 15.73 -40.13
CA GLY A 60 -9.67 14.61 -39.67
C GLY A 60 -8.33 15.09 -39.09
N VAL A 61 -7.64 16.02 -39.76
CA VAL A 61 -6.40 16.62 -39.26
C VAL A 61 -6.63 17.40 -37.97
N LEU A 62 -7.66 18.25 -37.90
CA LEU A 62 -7.99 19.03 -36.70
C LEU A 62 -8.39 18.13 -35.52
N ALA A 63 -9.14 17.06 -35.77
CA ALA A 63 -9.48 16.05 -34.78
C ALA A 63 -8.22 15.32 -34.28
N ALA A 64 -7.33 14.92 -35.17
CA ALA A 64 -6.08 14.26 -34.81
C ALA A 64 -5.12 15.20 -34.03
N VAL A 65 -5.02 16.48 -34.39
CA VAL A 65 -4.29 17.50 -33.61
C VAL A 65 -4.90 17.65 -32.22
N SER A 66 -6.24 17.67 -32.12
CA SER A 66 -6.95 17.77 -30.84
C SER A 66 -6.70 16.53 -29.95
N VAL A 67 -6.78 15.32 -30.52
CA VAL A 67 -6.51 14.05 -29.82
C VAL A 67 -5.05 13.96 -29.39
N LEU A 68 -4.09 14.33 -30.25
CA LEU A 68 -2.67 14.31 -29.90
C LEU A 68 -2.34 15.37 -28.84
N THR A 69 -2.98 16.53 -28.89
CA THR A 69 -2.86 17.55 -27.84
C THR A 69 -3.43 17.03 -26.52
N PHE A 70 -4.57 16.35 -26.54
CA PHE A 70 -5.17 15.71 -25.36
C PHE A 70 -4.29 14.59 -24.79
N ARG A 71 -3.69 13.75 -25.63
CA ARG A 71 -2.85 12.61 -25.22
C ARG A 71 -1.45 13.02 -24.77
N SER A 72 -0.89 14.11 -25.31
CA SER A 72 0.47 14.58 -24.95
C SER A 72 0.50 15.48 -23.72
N SER A 73 -0.64 16.07 -23.34
CA SER A 73 -0.84 16.68 -22.02
C SER A 73 -0.99 15.62 -20.94
N ALA A 74 0.08 14.87 -20.70
CA ALA A 74 0.24 14.02 -19.53
C ALA A 74 0.41 14.91 -18.28
N SER A 75 -0.68 15.54 -17.82
CA SER A 75 -0.95 15.98 -16.44
C SER A 75 -2.09 17.03 -16.37
N HIS A 76 -3.11 16.69 -15.58
CA HIS A 76 -3.92 17.54 -14.69
C HIS A 76 -4.66 18.81 -15.17
N ARG A 77 -4.68 19.20 -16.45
CA ARG A 77 -5.46 20.38 -16.90
C ARG A 77 -6.52 20.05 -17.96
N LEU A 78 -7.51 19.22 -17.62
CA LEU A 78 -8.72 19.03 -18.45
C LEU A 78 -9.40 20.37 -18.81
N VAL A 79 -9.43 21.30 -17.86
CA VAL A 79 -9.97 22.66 -18.05
C VAL A 79 -9.08 23.46 -19.02
N GLY A 80 -7.76 23.45 -18.84
CA GLY A 80 -6.83 24.18 -19.71
C GLY A 80 -6.77 23.66 -21.14
N VAL A 81 -6.86 22.34 -21.35
CA VAL A 81 -6.89 21.73 -22.69
C VAL A 81 -8.19 22.06 -23.43
N SER A 82 -9.32 22.10 -22.72
CA SER A 82 -10.59 22.54 -23.29
C SER A 82 -10.49 24.00 -23.76
N PHE A 83 -9.88 24.89 -22.97
CA PHE A 83 -9.63 26.28 -23.38
C PHE A 83 -8.72 26.39 -24.61
N THR A 84 -7.65 25.59 -24.70
CA THR A 84 -6.76 25.63 -25.88
C THR A 84 -7.43 25.11 -27.15
N VAL A 85 -8.26 24.07 -27.03
CA VAL A 85 -9.02 23.52 -28.17
C VAL A 85 -10.10 24.52 -28.60
N ILE A 86 -10.81 25.14 -27.65
CA ILE A 86 -11.78 26.21 -27.92
C ILE A 86 -11.10 27.40 -28.60
N ALA A 87 -9.96 27.86 -28.07
CA ALA A 87 -9.22 28.98 -28.67
C ALA A 87 -8.80 28.66 -30.11
N LEU A 88 -8.32 27.44 -30.38
CA LEU A 88 -7.93 27.00 -31.72
C LEU A 88 -9.13 26.98 -32.68
N LEU A 89 -10.26 26.39 -32.26
CA LEU A 89 -11.48 26.30 -33.07
C LEU A 89 -12.09 27.68 -33.34
N VAL A 90 -12.10 28.56 -32.34
CA VAL A 90 -12.57 29.95 -32.50
C VAL A 90 -11.65 30.73 -33.45
N SER A 91 -10.33 30.56 -33.33
CA SER A 91 -9.37 31.23 -34.21
C SER A 91 -9.49 30.74 -35.66
N ALA A 92 -9.61 29.42 -35.85
CA ALA A 92 -9.83 28.84 -37.17
C ALA A 92 -11.15 29.30 -37.79
N SER A 93 -12.24 29.33 -37.00
CA SER A 93 -13.54 29.86 -37.44
C SER A 93 -13.46 31.34 -37.82
N ALA A 94 -12.74 32.16 -37.05
CA ALA A 94 -12.60 33.58 -37.33
C ALA A 94 -11.79 33.83 -38.61
N VAL A 95 -10.66 33.15 -38.79
CA VAL A 95 -9.81 33.28 -39.98
C VAL A 95 -10.54 32.82 -41.24
N LEU A 96 -11.10 31.60 -41.22
CA LEU A 96 -11.78 31.05 -42.38
C LEU A 96 -13.08 31.81 -42.71
N GLY A 97 -13.83 32.23 -41.69
CA GLY A 97 -15.05 33.04 -41.85
C GLY A 97 -14.75 34.42 -42.44
N LEU A 98 -13.74 35.11 -41.90
CA LEU A 98 -13.35 36.44 -42.39
C LEU A 98 -12.85 36.38 -43.84
N SER A 99 -12.04 35.38 -44.17
CA SER A 99 -11.55 35.16 -45.54
C SER A 99 -12.69 34.84 -46.50
N ALA A 100 -13.69 34.06 -46.09
CA ALA A 100 -14.84 33.70 -46.92
C ALA A 100 -15.81 34.86 -47.15
N TYR A 101 -16.00 35.74 -46.15
CA TYR A 101 -16.87 36.90 -46.28
C TYR A 101 -16.19 38.13 -46.87
N TRP A 102 -14.87 38.12 -47.08
CA TRP A 102 -14.09 39.31 -47.44
C TRP A 102 -14.60 40.04 -48.69
N SER A 103 -15.09 39.31 -49.68
CA SER A 103 -15.64 39.84 -50.93
C SER A 103 -17.13 40.20 -50.86
N CYS A 104 -17.79 39.98 -49.72
CA CYS A 104 -19.21 40.28 -49.53
C CYS A 104 -19.42 41.72 -49.06
N HIS A 105 -19.36 42.65 -50.01
CA HIS A 105 -19.62 44.07 -49.79
C HIS A 105 -20.27 44.72 -51.01
N ASP A 106 -21.03 45.79 -50.79
CA ASP A 106 -21.62 46.63 -51.84
C ASP A 106 -21.72 48.08 -51.35
N ASP A 107 -22.30 48.98 -52.14
CA ASP A 107 -22.42 50.40 -51.80
C ASP A 107 -23.17 50.68 -50.49
N ASN A 108 -24.03 49.74 -50.05
CA ASN A 108 -24.79 49.82 -48.81
C ASN A 108 -24.18 48.99 -47.66
N HIS A 109 -23.15 48.18 -47.94
CA HIS A 109 -22.51 47.27 -47.00
C HIS A 109 -20.99 47.48 -47.03
N PRO A 110 -20.40 48.26 -46.10
CA PRO A 110 -18.99 48.63 -46.13
C PRO A 110 -18.02 47.43 -46.22
N ALA A 111 -16.97 47.58 -47.03
CA ALA A 111 -16.01 46.53 -47.38
C ALA A 111 -15.27 45.88 -46.19
N VAL A 112 -15.08 46.62 -45.09
CA VAL A 112 -14.37 46.10 -43.91
C VAL A 112 -15.35 45.66 -42.81
N PHE A 113 -16.42 46.43 -42.58
CA PHE A 113 -17.32 46.19 -41.46
C PHE A 113 -18.27 45.02 -41.70
N THR A 114 -18.73 44.80 -42.94
CA THR A 114 -19.67 43.73 -43.27
C THR A 114 -19.06 42.34 -43.06
N PRO A 115 -17.88 42.02 -43.61
CA PRO A 115 -17.25 40.72 -43.40
C PRO A 115 -16.90 40.47 -41.93
N LEU A 116 -16.47 41.52 -41.22
CA LEU A 116 -16.14 41.45 -39.79
C LEU A 116 -17.37 41.14 -38.94
N MET A 117 -18.50 41.81 -39.20
CA MET A 117 -19.75 41.61 -38.48
C MET A 117 -20.33 40.21 -38.71
N TRP A 118 -20.32 39.72 -39.94
CA TRP A 118 -20.81 38.38 -40.27
C TRP A 118 -19.91 37.29 -39.68
N THR A 119 -18.59 37.50 -39.67
CA THR A 119 -17.66 36.60 -38.97
C THR A 119 -17.90 36.61 -37.45
N ALA A 120 -18.19 37.77 -36.86
CA ALA A 120 -18.51 37.86 -35.44
C ALA A 120 -19.84 37.14 -35.09
N GLN A 121 -20.84 37.20 -35.97
CA GLN A 121 -22.08 36.42 -35.83
C GLN A 121 -21.80 34.91 -35.93
N LEU A 122 -20.95 34.50 -36.86
CA LEU A 122 -20.53 33.09 -37.02
C LEU A 122 -19.86 32.54 -35.77
N VAL A 123 -18.90 33.27 -35.20
CA VAL A 123 -18.21 32.88 -33.96
C VAL A 123 -19.16 32.80 -32.76
N LYS A 124 -20.21 33.62 -32.74
CA LYS A 124 -21.29 33.56 -31.74
C LYS A 124 -22.26 32.38 -31.93
N GLY A 125 -22.10 31.58 -32.99
CA GLY A 125 -22.92 30.41 -33.30
C GLY A 125 -23.97 30.62 -34.39
N GLY A 126 -23.97 31.77 -35.08
CA GLY A 126 -24.84 32.03 -36.23
C GLY A 126 -24.36 31.26 -37.46
N VAL A 127 -25.03 30.15 -37.80
CA VAL A 127 -24.68 29.30 -38.95
C VAL A 127 -25.56 29.53 -40.18
N GLY A 128 -26.46 30.51 -40.13
CA GLY A 128 -27.34 30.87 -41.23
C GLY A 128 -26.58 31.41 -42.44
N ASP A 129 -27.21 31.33 -43.61
CA ASP A 129 -26.72 31.99 -44.81
C ASP A 129 -26.96 33.50 -44.73
N THR A 130 -25.95 34.27 -45.14
CA THR A 130 -26.00 35.73 -45.19
C THR A 130 -26.37 36.18 -46.60
N SER A 131 -27.27 37.15 -46.70
CA SER A 131 -27.69 37.71 -47.98
C SER A 131 -27.13 39.11 -48.19
N LEU A 132 -26.54 39.36 -49.35
CA LEU A 132 -26.17 40.68 -49.85
C LEU A 132 -27.14 41.04 -50.99
N SER A 133 -27.87 42.15 -50.86
CA SER A 133 -28.82 42.62 -51.88
C SER A 133 -29.79 41.54 -52.40
N GLY A 134 -30.33 40.71 -51.49
CA GLY A 134 -31.31 39.66 -51.78
C GLY A 134 -30.73 38.35 -52.34
N ARG A 135 -29.40 38.21 -52.45
CA ARG A 135 -28.72 36.98 -52.88
C ARG A 135 -27.77 36.47 -51.80
N THR A 136 -27.64 35.15 -51.67
CA THR A 136 -26.68 34.54 -50.74
C THR A 136 -25.24 34.96 -51.09
N CYS A 137 -24.47 35.39 -50.10
CA CYS A 137 -23.06 35.74 -50.26
C CYS A 137 -22.23 35.08 -49.15
N PRO A 138 -21.11 34.39 -49.47
CA PRO A 138 -20.55 34.15 -50.81
C PRO A 138 -21.30 33.07 -51.60
N ASN A 139 -21.35 33.21 -52.93
CA ASN A 139 -21.92 32.23 -53.87
C ASN A 139 -20.96 32.02 -55.07
N PRO A 140 -20.50 30.79 -55.34
CA PRO A 140 -20.75 29.55 -54.58
C PRO A 140 -20.09 29.58 -53.19
N THR A 141 -20.67 28.87 -52.22
CA THR A 141 -20.18 28.83 -50.85
C THR A 141 -18.81 28.13 -50.78
N PRO A 142 -17.75 28.80 -50.32
CA PRO A 142 -16.42 28.21 -50.23
C PRO A 142 -16.35 27.20 -49.08
N VAL A 143 -15.54 26.15 -49.25
CA VAL A 143 -15.31 25.12 -48.23
C VAL A 143 -14.78 25.72 -46.91
N ALA A 144 -14.05 26.83 -46.98
CA ALA A 144 -13.60 27.58 -45.81
C ALA A 144 -14.77 27.99 -44.90
N LEU A 145 -15.90 28.44 -45.47
CA LEU A 145 -17.05 28.87 -44.68
C LEU A 145 -17.76 27.71 -44.00
N GLU A 146 -17.90 26.57 -44.68
CA GLU A 146 -18.48 25.35 -44.09
C GLU A 146 -17.63 24.83 -42.93
N LEU A 147 -16.30 24.79 -43.10
CA LEU A 147 -15.37 24.44 -42.02
C LEU A 147 -15.41 25.43 -40.86
N ALA A 148 -15.57 26.74 -41.14
CA ALA A 148 -15.73 27.75 -40.11
C ALA A 148 -17.02 27.52 -39.29
N ARG A 149 -18.14 27.19 -39.95
CA ARG A 149 -19.41 26.81 -39.28
C ARG A 149 -19.24 25.59 -38.39
N PHE A 150 -18.58 24.53 -38.86
CA PHE A 150 -18.31 23.34 -38.04
C PHE A 150 -17.39 23.65 -36.84
N ALA A 151 -16.36 24.48 -37.03
CA ALA A 151 -15.43 24.87 -35.97
C ALA A 151 -16.14 25.71 -34.89
N ALA A 152 -16.99 26.66 -35.27
CA ALA A 152 -17.78 27.47 -34.35
C ALA A 152 -18.74 26.62 -33.50
N LEU A 153 -19.51 25.72 -34.13
CA LEU A 153 -20.41 24.80 -33.41
C LEU A 153 -19.64 23.88 -32.47
N SER A 154 -18.52 23.32 -32.93
CA SER A 154 -17.67 22.44 -32.12
C SER A 154 -17.10 23.15 -30.90
N ALA A 155 -16.73 24.44 -31.03
CA ALA A 155 -16.25 25.25 -29.91
C ALA A 155 -17.35 25.44 -28.84
N ILE A 156 -18.59 25.69 -29.24
CA ILE A 156 -19.75 25.85 -28.33
C ILE A 156 -20.04 24.54 -27.59
N PHE A 157 -20.15 23.41 -28.30
CA PHE A 157 -20.39 22.11 -27.67
C PHE A 157 -19.25 21.67 -26.75
N THR A 158 -18.00 21.95 -27.13
CA THR A 158 -16.83 21.68 -26.27
C THR A 158 -16.84 22.56 -25.01
N GLY A 159 -17.21 23.83 -25.14
CA GLY A 159 -17.37 24.75 -24.00
C GLY A 159 -18.47 24.30 -23.04
N LEU A 160 -19.66 23.96 -23.55
CA LEU A 160 -20.78 23.46 -22.76
C LEU A 160 -20.42 22.14 -22.05
N GLY A 161 -19.79 21.20 -22.77
CA GLY A 161 -19.30 19.95 -22.20
C GLY A 161 -18.30 20.16 -21.07
N GLY A 162 -17.38 21.13 -21.22
CA GLY A 162 -16.43 21.51 -20.17
C GLY A 162 -17.10 22.04 -18.90
N VAL A 163 -18.13 22.88 -19.04
CA VAL A 163 -18.89 23.45 -17.91
C VAL A 163 -19.71 22.38 -17.19
N VAL A 164 -20.42 21.52 -17.94
CA VAL A 164 -21.21 20.40 -17.37
C VAL A 164 -20.31 19.43 -16.60
N VAL A 165 -19.15 19.07 -17.14
CA VAL A 165 -18.16 18.23 -16.44
C VAL A 165 -17.61 18.92 -15.18
N GLY A 166 -17.51 20.24 -15.18
CA GLY A 166 -17.13 21.04 -14.01
C GLY A 166 -18.17 20.99 -12.88
N ILE A 167 -19.46 21.07 -13.23
CA ILE A 167 -20.58 21.04 -12.26
C ILE A 167 -20.80 19.62 -11.71
N PHE A 168 -20.72 18.59 -12.55
CA PHE A 168 -20.88 17.18 -12.16
C PHE A 168 -19.56 16.49 -11.82
N ARG A 169 -18.54 17.25 -11.45
CA ARG A 169 -17.17 16.76 -11.29
C ARG A 169 -17.05 15.61 -10.28
N SER A 170 -17.80 15.67 -9.17
CA SER A 170 -17.85 14.59 -8.17
C SER A 170 -18.44 13.29 -8.72
N GLN A 171 -19.47 13.38 -9.55
CA GLN A 171 -20.10 12.21 -10.19
C GLN A 171 -19.19 11.60 -11.26
N VAL A 172 -18.50 12.44 -12.04
CA VAL A 172 -17.51 12.00 -13.03
C VAL A 172 -16.33 11.29 -12.37
N ASP A 173 -15.81 11.85 -11.27
CA ASP A 173 -14.72 11.21 -10.52
C ASP A 173 -15.14 9.85 -9.96
N ARG A 174 -16.37 9.74 -9.42
CA ARG A 174 -16.94 8.48 -8.96
C ARG A 174 -17.12 7.46 -10.09
N LEU A 175 -17.61 7.88 -11.24
CA LEU A 175 -17.76 7.00 -12.41
C LEU A 175 -16.39 6.48 -12.88
N ARG A 176 -15.39 7.35 -12.98
CA ARG A 176 -14.02 6.99 -13.38
C ARG A 176 -13.38 6.04 -12.37
N ALA A 177 -13.57 6.26 -11.07
CA ALA A 177 -13.10 5.35 -10.03
C ALA A 177 -13.75 3.96 -10.14
N ASN A 178 -15.03 3.89 -10.52
CA ASN A 178 -15.76 2.62 -10.67
C ASN A 178 -15.39 1.84 -11.96
N LEU A 179 -14.87 2.52 -12.99
CA LEU A 179 -14.48 1.92 -14.28
C LEU A 179 -12.99 1.57 -14.37
N ALA A 180 -12.20 1.89 -13.34
CA ALA A 180 -10.77 1.62 -13.33
C ALA A 180 -10.47 0.14 -13.11
N ASP A 181 -9.46 -0.41 -13.80
CA ASP A 181 -9.05 -1.80 -13.66
C ASP A 181 -8.41 -2.11 -12.29
N SER A 182 -7.75 -1.10 -11.71
CA SER A 182 -7.12 -1.15 -10.39
C SER A 182 -7.14 0.23 -9.72
N VAL A 183 -7.53 0.27 -8.44
CA VAL A 183 -7.59 1.49 -7.65
C VAL A 183 -6.69 1.43 -6.41
N THR A 184 -5.93 2.49 -6.18
CA THR A 184 -5.29 2.77 -4.88
C THR A 184 -6.15 3.77 -4.15
N VAL A 185 -6.72 3.36 -3.02
CA VAL A 185 -7.70 4.14 -2.26
C VAL A 185 -7.03 4.72 -1.02
N ILE A 186 -7.16 6.04 -0.84
CA ILE A 186 -6.85 6.73 0.41
C ILE A 186 -8.18 7.20 1.02
N VAL A 187 -8.41 6.87 2.28
CA VAL A 187 -9.62 7.25 3.04
C VAL A 187 -9.26 8.27 4.11
N GLY A 188 -9.98 9.39 4.13
CA GLY A 188 -9.71 10.51 5.02
C GLY A 188 -8.44 11.25 4.63
N GLY A 189 -7.72 11.74 5.65
CA GLY A 189 -6.50 12.50 5.50
C GLY A 189 -6.68 13.99 5.82
N ASP A 190 -5.58 14.60 6.23
CA ASP A 190 -5.42 16.01 6.57
C ASP A 190 -4.27 16.62 5.76
N ASP A 191 -3.89 17.87 6.03
CA ASP A 191 -2.79 18.52 5.31
C ASP A 191 -1.46 17.76 5.41
N ASP A 192 -1.21 17.03 6.52
CA ASP A 192 0.01 16.25 6.71
C ASP A 192 0.11 15.05 5.77
N THR A 193 -1.01 14.59 5.22
CA THR A 193 -1.05 13.45 4.28
C THR A 193 -0.78 13.83 2.82
N GLN A 194 -0.62 15.13 2.52
CA GLN A 194 -0.32 15.63 1.17
C GLN A 194 0.97 15.07 0.55
N PRO A 195 2.10 14.99 1.26
CA PRO A 195 3.33 14.41 0.71
C PRO A 195 3.15 12.93 0.37
N MET A 196 2.39 12.23 1.22
CA MET A 196 2.03 10.84 1.03
C MET A 196 1.18 10.62 -0.24
N LEU A 197 0.12 11.43 -0.43
CA LEU A 197 -0.68 11.47 -1.66
C LEU A 197 0.18 11.71 -2.91
N SER A 198 1.07 12.70 -2.82
CA SER A 198 2.01 13.05 -3.89
C SER A 198 2.95 11.89 -4.23
N GLY A 199 3.37 11.13 -3.22
CA GLY A 199 4.22 9.95 -3.41
C GLY A 199 3.50 8.79 -4.08
N VAL A 200 2.26 8.51 -3.67
CA VAL A 200 1.42 7.51 -4.32
C VAL A 200 1.14 7.89 -5.77
N ALA A 201 0.77 9.14 -6.03
CA ALA A 201 0.50 9.64 -7.37
C ALA A 201 1.70 9.46 -8.32
N ARG A 202 2.93 9.62 -7.81
CA ARG A 202 4.17 9.40 -8.58
C ARG A 202 4.51 7.93 -8.78
N ALA A 203 4.19 7.08 -7.80
CA ALA A 203 4.49 5.66 -7.83
C ALA A 203 3.44 4.81 -8.57
N LEU A 204 2.27 5.38 -8.88
CA LEU A 204 1.19 4.71 -9.59
C LEU A 204 1.59 4.33 -11.02
N ASP A 205 1.33 3.08 -11.37
CA ASP A 205 1.45 2.61 -12.74
C ASP A 205 0.50 3.36 -13.67
N ARG A 206 0.84 3.37 -14.97
CA ARG A 206 0.03 4.04 -16.02
C ARG A 206 -1.44 3.61 -16.08
N HIS A 207 -1.76 2.43 -15.55
CA HIS A 207 -3.12 1.87 -15.54
C HIS A 207 -3.81 1.95 -14.16
N GLY A 208 -3.09 2.39 -13.13
CA GLY A 208 -3.65 2.54 -11.78
C GLY A 208 -4.37 3.86 -11.62
N THR A 209 -5.44 3.88 -10.83
CA THR A 209 -6.18 5.10 -10.48
C THR A 209 -6.04 5.42 -8.98
N LEU A 210 -5.61 6.64 -8.66
CA LEU A 210 -5.64 7.17 -7.29
C LEU A 210 -7.04 7.66 -6.96
N VAL A 211 -7.59 7.19 -5.84
CA VAL A 211 -8.90 7.61 -5.33
C VAL A 211 -8.74 8.16 -3.91
N LEU A 212 -9.25 9.37 -3.67
CA LEU A 212 -9.36 9.96 -2.33
C LEU A 212 -10.83 9.91 -1.90
N ILE A 213 -11.13 9.19 -0.82
CA ILE A 213 -12.45 9.14 -0.19
C ILE A 213 -12.45 10.09 1.00
N THR A 214 -13.39 11.04 1.03
CA THR A 214 -13.47 12.09 2.05
C THR A 214 -14.91 12.56 2.25
N ASN A 215 -15.19 13.30 3.32
CA ASN A 215 -16.52 13.84 3.61
C ASN A 215 -16.70 15.32 3.24
N ALA A 216 -15.61 16.03 2.94
CA ALA A 216 -15.64 17.48 2.68
C ALA A 216 -14.78 17.85 1.46
N ASP A 217 -15.15 18.91 0.75
CA ASP A 217 -14.37 19.48 -0.36
C ASP A 217 -13.56 20.69 0.15
N ASN A 218 -12.40 20.43 0.78
CA ASN A 218 -11.51 21.43 1.36
C ASN A 218 -10.24 21.66 0.50
N GLU A 219 -9.33 22.54 0.93
CA GLU A 219 -8.12 22.84 0.17
C GLU A 219 -7.23 21.62 -0.06
N HIS A 220 -7.13 20.73 0.94
CA HIS A 220 -6.47 19.44 0.84
C HIS A 220 -7.02 18.61 -0.34
N VAL A 221 -8.35 18.53 -0.48
CA VAL A 221 -9.01 17.82 -1.58
C VAL A 221 -8.72 18.47 -2.94
N GLN A 222 -8.69 19.79 -3.01
CA GLN A 222 -8.34 20.50 -4.25
C GLN A 222 -6.87 20.27 -4.65
N ARG A 223 -5.94 20.18 -3.68
CA ARG A 223 -4.55 19.78 -3.94
C ARG A 223 -4.47 18.33 -4.43
N ALA A 224 -5.17 17.39 -3.82
CA ALA A 224 -5.22 15.99 -4.27
C ALA A 224 -5.74 15.86 -5.71
N ARG A 225 -6.78 16.64 -6.08
CA ARG A 225 -7.29 16.71 -7.47
C ARG A 225 -6.24 17.25 -8.45
N ARG A 226 -5.49 18.27 -8.06
CA ARG A 226 -4.38 18.84 -8.86
C ARG A 226 -3.27 17.81 -9.11
N GLN A 227 -3.13 16.81 -8.24
CA GLN A 227 -2.21 15.68 -8.37
C GLN A 227 -2.82 14.46 -9.08
N GLY A 228 -4.08 14.56 -9.52
CA GLY A 228 -4.73 13.52 -10.31
C GLY A 228 -5.59 12.54 -9.56
N ALA A 229 -5.75 12.69 -8.25
CA ALA A 229 -6.69 11.88 -7.50
C ALA A 229 -8.13 12.08 -8.01
N ARG A 230 -8.90 11.01 -8.06
CA ARG A 230 -10.37 11.06 -8.22
C ARG A 230 -10.96 11.17 -6.83
N VAL A 231 -11.79 12.18 -6.60
CA VAL A 231 -12.36 12.42 -5.27
C VAL A 231 -13.76 11.84 -5.19
N VAL A 232 -13.98 10.98 -4.20
CA VAL A 232 -15.29 10.38 -3.92
C VAL A 232 -15.76 10.89 -2.56
N LEU A 233 -16.84 11.66 -2.57
CA LEU A 233 -17.45 12.17 -1.35
C LEU A 233 -18.35 11.11 -0.71
N VAL A 234 -18.18 10.89 0.60
CA VAL A 234 -18.84 9.86 1.40
C VAL A 234 -19.21 10.44 2.76
N ASP A 235 -20.38 10.06 3.28
CA ASP A 235 -20.78 10.39 4.64
C ASP A 235 -20.25 9.33 5.61
N PHE A 236 -19.14 9.62 6.31
CA PHE A 236 -18.53 8.69 7.25
C PHE A 236 -19.41 8.38 8.47
N ASN A 237 -20.45 9.18 8.76
CA ASN A 237 -21.42 8.87 9.82
C ASN A 237 -22.42 7.78 9.40
N ALA A 238 -22.51 7.49 8.10
CA ALA A 238 -23.36 6.45 7.54
C ALA A 238 -22.48 5.34 6.94
N PRO A 239 -22.17 4.23 7.66
CA PRO A 239 -21.28 3.16 7.18
C PRO A 239 -21.68 2.55 5.82
N SER A 240 -22.99 2.55 5.51
CA SER A 240 -23.51 2.08 4.22
C SER A 240 -22.98 2.88 3.03
N SER A 241 -22.69 4.18 3.22
CA SER A 241 -22.20 5.06 2.17
C SER A 241 -20.81 4.61 1.68
N LEU A 242 -19.93 4.22 2.61
CA LEU A 242 -18.60 3.66 2.34
C LEU A 242 -18.70 2.23 1.77
N ALA A 243 -19.52 1.37 2.38
CA ALA A 243 -19.67 -0.03 1.95
C ALA A 243 -20.27 -0.17 0.53
N SER A 244 -21.11 0.77 0.10
CA SER A 244 -21.82 0.73 -1.19
C SER A 244 -20.96 1.02 -2.42
N LEU A 245 -19.71 1.48 -2.24
CA LEU A 245 -18.88 1.88 -3.37
C LEU A 245 -18.54 0.68 -4.27
N ARG A 246 -18.71 0.87 -5.58
CA ARG A 246 -18.47 -0.19 -6.56
C ARG A 246 -16.98 -0.43 -6.83
N LEU A 247 -16.14 0.57 -6.54
CA LEU A 247 -14.68 0.54 -6.71
C LEU A 247 -13.97 -0.55 -5.90
N TRP A 248 -14.58 -1.06 -4.82
CA TRP A 248 -13.97 -2.11 -3.98
C TRP A 248 -13.63 -3.39 -4.74
N ARG A 249 -14.32 -3.65 -5.86
CA ARG A 249 -14.04 -4.81 -6.74
C ARG A 249 -12.68 -4.71 -7.46
N HIS A 250 -12.13 -3.52 -7.57
CA HIS A 250 -10.88 -3.21 -8.25
C HIS A 250 -9.79 -2.75 -7.27
N LEU A 251 -9.99 -2.96 -5.95
CA LEU A 251 -9.06 -2.49 -4.94
C LEU A 251 -7.70 -3.17 -5.07
N GLY A 252 -6.66 -2.37 -5.33
CA GLY A 252 -5.27 -2.81 -5.39
C GLY A 252 -4.47 -2.47 -4.14
N ARG A 253 -4.80 -1.37 -3.44
CA ARG A 253 -4.17 -0.92 -2.19
C ARG A 253 -5.12 -0.02 -1.41
N LEU A 254 -5.12 -0.14 -0.08
CA LEU A 254 -5.91 0.68 0.83
C LEU A 254 -5.01 1.44 1.81
N CYS A 255 -5.26 2.73 1.96
CA CYS A 255 -4.59 3.62 2.91
C CYS A 255 -5.65 4.30 3.77
N LEU A 256 -5.62 4.10 5.10
CA LEU A 256 -6.55 4.71 6.05
C LEU A 256 -5.80 5.79 6.83
N MET A 257 -6.20 7.05 6.67
CA MET A 257 -5.35 8.21 6.97
C MET A 257 -5.97 9.20 7.96
N SER A 258 -6.96 8.78 8.75
CA SER A 258 -7.42 9.56 9.90
C SER A 258 -6.28 9.75 10.90
N PRO A 259 -6.12 10.94 11.54
CA PRO A 259 -5.21 11.12 12.65
C PRO A 259 -5.64 10.34 13.91
N ASP A 260 -6.93 10.01 14.04
CA ASP A 260 -7.43 9.10 15.07
C ASP A 260 -7.37 7.64 14.59
N PRO A 261 -6.56 6.77 15.22
CA PRO A 261 -6.48 5.35 14.88
C PRO A 261 -7.80 4.61 15.00
N SER A 262 -8.66 4.97 15.96
CA SER A 262 -9.93 4.27 16.21
C SER A 262 -10.87 4.40 15.02
N THR A 263 -10.95 5.61 14.45
CA THR A 263 -11.68 5.89 13.21
C THR A 263 -11.16 5.04 12.04
N ASN A 264 -9.84 4.89 11.89
CA ASN A 264 -9.28 4.03 10.85
C ASN A 264 -9.70 2.56 11.03
N LEU A 265 -9.70 2.03 12.26
CA LEU A 265 -10.12 0.66 12.53
C LEU A 265 -11.61 0.43 12.25
N LEU A 266 -12.46 1.41 12.55
CA LEU A 266 -13.88 1.37 12.20
C LEU A 266 -14.10 1.29 10.68
N TRP A 267 -13.38 2.11 9.91
CA TRP A 267 -13.44 2.04 8.44
C TRP A 267 -12.88 0.72 7.91
N LEU A 268 -11.80 0.21 8.50
CA LEU A 268 -11.20 -1.06 8.12
C LEU A 268 -12.19 -2.21 8.27
N ASP A 269 -12.96 -2.27 9.36
CA ASP A 269 -13.97 -3.31 9.57
C ASP A 269 -15.09 -3.24 8.50
N VAL A 270 -15.61 -2.05 8.22
CA VAL A 270 -16.66 -1.86 7.19
C VAL A 270 -16.16 -2.25 5.80
N ILE A 271 -14.96 -1.80 5.42
CA ILE A 271 -14.36 -2.11 4.12
C ILE A 271 -13.99 -3.59 4.05
N GLY A 272 -13.40 -4.14 5.12
CA GLY A 272 -13.02 -5.55 5.24
C GLY A 272 -14.20 -6.48 5.01
N ARG A 273 -15.33 -6.27 5.73
CA ARG A 273 -16.58 -7.03 5.51
C ARG A 273 -17.07 -6.95 4.07
N ARG A 274 -16.95 -5.79 3.42
CA ARG A 274 -17.37 -5.63 2.02
C ARG A 274 -16.44 -6.34 1.04
N VAL A 275 -15.13 -6.16 1.19
CA VAL A 275 -14.12 -6.88 0.39
C VAL A 275 -14.24 -8.38 0.61
N ALA A 276 -14.66 -8.80 1.81
CA ALA A 276 -14.83 -10.19 2.15
C ALA A 276 -15.85 -10.90 1.26
N GLN A 277 -17.00 -10.25 1.05
CA GLN A 277 -18.09 -10.71 0.19
C GLN A 277 -17.69 -10.82 -1.30
N LEU A 278 -16.69 -10.07 -1.74
CA LEU A 278 -16.24 -10.08 -3.13
C LEU A 278 -15.30 -11.27 -3.47
N GLY A 279 -14.91 -12.07 -2.48
CA GLY A 279 -14.20 -13.33 -2.70
C GLY A 279 -12.74 -13.19 -3.15
N ASN A 280 -12.10 -12.03 -2.96
CA ASN A 280 -10.70 -11.87 -3.34
C ASN A 280 -9.79 -12.78 -2.50
N LYS A 281 -9.01 -13.63 -3.17
CA LYS A 281 -8.14 -14.65 -2.54
C LYS A 281 -6.75 -14.14 -2.17
N GLN A 282 -6.31 -13.00 -2.70
CA GLN A 282 -4.98 -12.46 -2.47
C GLN A 282 -4.96 -11.41 -1.34
N ARG A 283 -3.86 -11.36 -0.58
CA ARG A 283 -3.64 -10.29 0.40
C ARG A 283 -3.37 -8.96 -0.29
N LEU A 284 -4.21 -7.97 -0.01
CA LEU A 284 -4.10 -6.60 -0.48
C LEU A 284 -3.24 -5.77 0.49
N PRO A 285 -2.34 -4.92 -0.01
CA PRO A 285 -1.63 -3.94 0.82
C PRO A 285 -2.61 -3.02 1.55
N LEU A 286 -2.43 -2.91 2.86
CA LEU A 286 -3.16 -2.02 3.76
C LEU A 286 -2.15 -1.20 4.55
N ILE A 287 -2.33 0.13 4.55
CA ILE A 287 -1.52 1.04 5.36
C ILE A 287 -2.46 1.84 6.24
N VAL A 288 -2.25 1.79 7.55
CA VAL A 288 -3.07 2.50 8.54
C VAL A 288 -2.24 3.59 9.20
N ARG A 289 -2.77 4.81 9.29
CA ARG A 289 -2.13 5.86 10.06
C ARG A 289 -2.30 5.60 11.55
N ILE A 290 -1.18 5.47 12.25
CA ILE A 290 -1.11 5.44 13.71
C ILE A 290 0.14 6.24 14.09
N ASP A 291 -0.07 7.45 14.61
CA ASP A 291 1.04 8.35 14.92
C ASP A 291 1.76 7.92 16.21
N ASP A 292 1.05 7.39 17.21
CA ASP A 292 1.65 6.89 18.45
C ASP A 292 2.53 5.64 18.18
N PRO A 293 3.85 5.68 18.46
CA PRO A 293 4.77 4.59 18.14
C PRO A 293 4.48 3.29 18.89
N TRP A 294 3.97 3.38 20.13
CA TRP A 294 3.63 2.21 20.92
C TRP A 294 2.42 1.48 20.35
N LEU A 295 1.37 2.23 20.02
CA LEU A 295 0.19 1.69 19.38
C LEU A 295 0.53 1.14 17.99
N ALA A 296 1.35 1.86 17.21
CA ALA A 296 1.80 1.41 15.89
C ALA A 296 2.49 0.05 15.96
N GLU A 297 3.46 -0.08 16.87
CA GLU A 297 4.25 -1.28 16.99
C GLU A 297 3.48 -2.46 17.60
N SER A 298 2.65 -2.21 18.61
CA SER A 298 1.77 -3.25 19.14
C SER A 298 0.76 -3.73 18.08
N TRP A 299 0.28 -2.84 17.21
CA TRP A 299 -0.63 -3.17 16.12
C TRP A 299 0.07 -3.98 15.03
N ARG A 300 1.31 -3.63 14.64
CA ARG A 300 2.16 -4.41 13.73
C ARG A 300 2.43 -5.81 14.26
N ALA A 301 2.83 -5.93 15.53
CA ALA A 301 3.17 -7.20 16.14
C ALA A 301 1.95 -8.10 16.37
N LYS A 302 0.80 -7.51 16.68
CA LYS A 302 -0.46 -8.25 16.80
C LYS A 302 -1.10 -8.56 15.45
N GLN A 303 -0.63 -7.92 14.37
CA GLN A 303 -1.18 -8.03 13.03
C GLN A 303 -2.71 -7.89 13.07
N PHE A 304 -3.21 -6.88 13.80
CA PHE A 304 -4.64 -6.64 14.03
C PHE A 304 -5.36 -6.27 12.72
N GLY A 305 -5.64 -7.29 11.91
CA GLY A 305 -6.58 -7.26 10.79
C GLY A 305 -7.76 -8.20 11.01
N GLY A 306 -7.97 -8.65 12.26
CA GLY A 306 -8.98 -9.65 12.60
C GLY A 306 -8.74 -11.01 11.93
N SER A 307 -9.77 -11.85 11.97
CA SER A 307 -9.83 -13.10 11.20
C SER A 307 -9.69 -12.87 9.68
N ASP A 308 -9.72 -11.63 9.19
CA ASP A 308 -9.66 -11.34 7.76
C ASP A 308 -8.26 -11.59 7.22
N THR A 309 -8.12 -12.65 6.43
CA THR A 309 -6.85 -13.19 5.90
C THR A 309 -6.32 -12.40 4.71
N ARG A 310 -6.91 -11.22 4.47
CA ARG A 310 -6.91 -10.51 3.18
C ARG A 310 -6.05 -9.27 3.15
N TRP A 311 -5.50 -8.83 4.28
CA TRP A 311 -4.65 -7.65 4.32
C TRP A 311 -3.18 -8.03 4.54
N ALA A 312 -2.29 -7.43 3.75
CA ALA A 312 -0.88 -7.27 4.09
C ALA A 312 -0.76 -5.91 4.78
N ALA A 313 -1.04 -5.92 6.08
CA ALA A 313 -1.20 -4.73 6.89
C ALA A 313 0.15 -4.14 7.31
N ASP A 314 0.20 -2.82 7.34
CA ASP A 314 1.29 -2.04 7.88
C ASP A 314 0.76 -0.71 8.43
N VAL A 315 1.62 0.00 9.15
CA VAL A 315 1.33 1.26 9.81
C VAL A 315 2.28 2.34 9.30
N VAL A 316 1.77 3.56 9.23
CA VAL A 316 2.58 4.78 9.04
C VAL A 316 2.24 5.79 10.13
N GLY A 317 3.25 6.47 10.68
CA GLY A 317 3.05 7.49 11.70
C GLY A 317 4.04 8.63 11.54
N LYS A 318 3.63 9.85 11.93
CA LYS A 318 4.46 11.06 11.83
C LYS A 318 5.80 10.89 12.54
N TYR A 319 5.77 10.35 13.76
CA TYR A 319 6.98 10.19 14.58
C TYR A 319 7.97 9.20 13.97
N GLU A 320 7.49 8.08 13.44
CA GLU A 320 8.34 7.07 12.79
C GLU A 320 8.93 7.58 11.47
N VAL A 321 8.11 8.23 10.64
CA VAL A 321 8.59 8.83 9.38
C VAL A 321 9.61 9.93 9.67
N THR A 322 9.36 10.79 10.66
CA THR A 322 10.33 11.82 11.09
C THR A 322 11.60 11.18 11.67
N ALA A 323 11.51 10.15 12.51
CA ALA A 323 12.66 9.42 13.04
C ALA A 323 13.54 8.84 11.92
N SER A 324 12.93 8.21 10.91
CA SER A 324 13.65 7.71 9.73
C SER A 324 14.37 8.84 8.99
N ARG A 325 13.72 9.99 8.76
CA ARG A 325 14.33 11.15 8.09
C ARG A 325 15.52 11.71 8.86
N LEU A 326 15.39 11.82 10.19
CA LEU A 326 16.44 12.37 11.05
C LEU A 326 17.66 11.44 11.07
N LEU A 327 17.46 10.13 11.20
CA LEU A 327 18.54 9.15 11.12
C LEU A 327 19.18 9.11 9.74
N ASP A 328 18.42 9.28 8.65
CA ASP A 328 18.97 9.43 7.30
C ASP A 328 19.84 10.69 7.17
N GLY A 329 19.39 11.80 7.75
CA GLY A 329 20.17 13.04 7.82
C GLY A 329 21.49 12.87 8.57
N VAL A 330 21.45 12.25 9.76
CA VAL A 330 22.64 11.94 10.56
C VAL A 330 23.61 11.04 9.81
N MET A 331 23.12 9.93 9.24
CA MET A 331 24.00 8.97 8.56
C MET A 331 24.58 9.53 7.26
N ALA A 332 23.87 10.44 6.58
CA ALA A 332 24.38 11.12 5.38
C ALA A 332 25.64 11.96 5.65
N THR A 333 25.86 12.39 6.89
CA THR A 333 27.11 13.07 7.30
C THR A 333 28.33 12.14 7.29
N GLY A 334 28.14 10.82 7.39
CA GLY A 334 29.17 9.80 7.19
C GLY A 334 30.17 9.60 8.35
N ARG A 335 30.40 10.61 9.20
CA ARG A 335 31.34 10.54 10.35
C ARG A 335 30.67 10.35 11.72
N ILE A 336 29.34 10.43 11.80
CA ILE A 336 28.62 10.45 13.08
C ILE A 336 28.47 9.03 13.62
N THR A 337 29.06 8.78 14.79
CA THR A 337 29.02 7.47 15.47
C THR A 337 28.17 7.49 16.74
N ARG A 338 27.89 8.68 17.30
CA ARG A 338 27.04 8.85 18.48
C ARG A 338 26.03 9.97 18.27
N VAL A 339 24.78 9.72 18.66
CA VAL A 339 23.70 10.71 18.63
C VAL A 339 23.11 10.85 20.02
N PHE A 340 23.06 12.09 20.52
CA PHE A 340 22.32 12.42 21.72
C PHE A 340 20.90 12.79 21.36
N VAL A 341 19.93 12.09 21.94
CA VAL A 341 18.50 12.37 21.78
C VAL A 341 18.02 13.02 23.07
N CYS A 342 17.64 14.29 23.00
CA CYS A 342 17.29 15.09 24.16
C CYS A 342 15.78 15.26 24.27
N GLY A 343 15.22 14.81 25.39
CA GLY A 343 13.79 14.90 25.67
C GLY A 343 13.07 13.56 25.63
N SER A 344 11.93 13.54 26.29
CA SER A 344 11.07 12.37 26.48
C SER A 344 9.75 12.56 25.75
N SER A 345 9.74 12.18 24.47
CA SER A 345 8.56 12.28 23.61
C SER A 345 8.36 11.02 22.78
N GLN A 346 7.22 10.92 22.08
CA GLN A 346 6.97 9.84 21.12
C GLN A 346 8.07 9.76 20.05
N LEU A 347 8.71 10.89 19.67
CA LEU A 347 9.83 10.87 18.73
C LEU A 347 11.04 10.11 19.29
N THR A 348 11.32 10.24 20.58
CA THR A 348 12.42 9.52 21.25
C THR A 348 12.24 8.01 21.14
N LEU A 349 11.03 7.51 21.41
CA LEU A 349 10.69 6.10 21.25
C LEU A 349 10.76 5.65 19.78
N ALA A 350 10.27 6.48 18.86
CA ALA A 350 10.33 6.21 17.42
C ALA A 350 11.78 6.11 16.89
N LEU A 351 12.70 6.95 17.39
CA LEU A 351 14.13 6.89 17.05
C LEU A 351 14.77 5.57 17.52
N CYS A 352 14.45 5.13 18.74
CA CYS A 352 14.94 3.84 19.25
C CYS A 352 14.39 2.66 18.43
N ALA A 353 13.10 2.67 18.12
CA ALA A 353 12.45 1.63 17.32
C ALA A 353 13.00 1.56 15.88
N GLU A 354 13.13 2.72 15.21
CA GLU A 354 13.67 2.80 13.85
C GLU A 354 15.15 2.37 13.81
N LEU A 355 15.95 2.72 14.82
CA LEU A 355 17.33 2.27 14.89
C LEU A 355 17.43 0.75 15.05
N THR A 356 16.59 0.16 15.91
CA THR A 356 16.49 -1.31 16.04
C THR A 356 16.08 -1.96 14.72
N ARG A 357 15.10 -1.37 14.00
CA ARG A 357 14.68 -1.84 12.69
C ARG A 357 15.85 -1.86 11.70
N ARG A 358 16.58 -0.75 11.59
CA ARG A 358 17.75 -0.62 10.70
C ARG A 358 18.85 -1.61 11.06
N ALA A 359 19.04 -1.89 12.35
CA ALA A 359 20.02 -2.90 12.79
C ALA A 359 19.66 -4.28 12.25
N LEU A 360 18.41 -4.70 12.41
CA LEU A 360 17.91 -5.97 11.89
C LEU A 360 18.01 -6.06 10.37
N GLU A 361 17.66 -4.98 9.66
CA GLU A 361 17.79 -4.92 8.21
C GLU A 361 19.24 -5.03 7.75
N ARG A 362 20.18 -4.41 8.48
CA ARG A 362 21.62 -4.46 8.17
C ARG A 362 22.28 -5.79 8.53
N ASP A 363 21.86 -6.42 9.62
CA ASP A 363 22.25 -7.79 9.97
C ASP A 363 21.76 -8.80 8.93
N PHE A 364 20.61 -8.51 8.27
CA PHE A 364 20.14 -9.28 7.14
C PHE A 364 20.93 -9.00 5.86
N TYR A 365 21.04 -7.72 5.49
CA TYR A 365 21.79 -7.24 4.34
C TYR A 365 22.24 -5.79 4.52
N THR A 366 23.56 -5.58 4.49
CA THR A 366 24.16 -4.24 4.44
C THR A 366 24.71 -3.98 3.04
N ALA A 367 24.27 -2.91 2.40
CA ALA A 367 24.79 -2.50 1.10
C ALA A 367 26.30 -2.15 1.21
N PRO A 368 27.12 -2.49 0.20
CA PRO A 368 28.54 -2.13 0.19
C PRO A 368 28.72 -0.61 0.34
N GLY A 369 29.61 -0.20 1.27
CA GLY A 369 29.89 1.21 1.54
C GLY A 369 28.84 1.94 2.38
N ALA A 370 27.83 1.24 2.93
CA ALA A 370 26.89 1.86 3.85
C ALA A 370 27.62 2.33 5.14
N PRO A 371 27.41 3.58 5.62
CA PRO A 371 28.02 4.07 6.85
C PRO A 371 27.47 3.29 8.05
N PRO A 372 28.23 3.08 9.14
CA PRO A 372 27.77 2.35 10.33
C PRO A 372 26.56 3.02 10.98
N LEU A 373 25.78 2.25 11.77
CA LEU A 373 24.68 2.82 12.55
C LEU A 373 25.24 3.58 13.75
N PRO A 374 24.73 4.79 14.07
CA PRO A 374 25.15 5.48 15.27
C PRO A 374 24.60 4.79 16.53
N ALA A 375 25.32 4.92 17.65
CA ALA A 375 24.78 4.64 18.98
C ALA A 375 23.89 5.80 19.45
N LEU A 376 22.80 5.51 20.17
CA LEU A 376 21.94 6.54 20.77
C LEU A 376 22.23 6.67 22.25
N THR A 377 22.25 7.91 22.72
CA THR A 377 22.26 8.24 24.14
C THR A 377 21.07 9.14 24.41
N LEU A 378 20.08 8.62 25.14
CA LEU A 378 18.92 9.36 25.58
C LEU A 378 19.32 10.27 26.75
N VAL A 379 18.99 11.55 26.67
CA VAL A 379 19.32 12.55 27.70
C VAL A 379 18.05 13.24 28.16
N GLU A 380 17.51 12.78 29.27
CA GLU A 380 16.39 13.38 30.00
C GLU A 380 16.36 12.85 31.44
N THR A 381 15.65 13.53 32.34
CA THR A 381 15.51 13.10 33.74
C THR A 381 14.93 11.69 33.92
N ASP A 382 14.08 11.25 32.99
CA ASP A 382 13.40 9.95 32.93
C ASP A 382 13.92 9.05 31.78
N ALA A 383 15.12 9.32 31.24
CA ALA A 383 15.65 8.60 30.08
C ALA A 383 15.76 7.07 30.29
N GLU A 384 16.00 6.62 31.53
CA GLU A 384 16.03 5.20 31.89
C GLU A 384 14.67 4.51 31.67
N ASP A 385 13.56 5.20 31.89
CA ASP A 385 12.21 4.65 31.67
C ASP A 385 12.00 4.36 30.18
N TYR A 386 12.41 5.29 29.32
CA TYR A 386 12.33 5.16 27.87
C TYR A 386 13.22 4.03 27.31
N VAL A 387 14.40 3.80 27.90
CA VAL A 387 15.23 2.64 27.54
C VAL A 387 14.54 1.34 27.94
N ARG A 388 13.99 1.26 29.16
CA ARG A 388 13.26 0.07 29.64
C ARG A 388 12.03 -0.22 28.79
N ASP A 389 11.28 0.80 28.42
CA ASP A 389 10.13 0.72 27.53
C ASP A 389 10.50 0.21 26.15
N HIS A 390 11.60 0.72 25.58
CA HIS A 390 12.14 0.24 24.32
C HIS A 390 12.59 -1.22 24.39
N GLU A 391 13.27 -1.62 25.46
CA GLU A 391 13.70 -3.01 25.67
C GLU A 391 12.51 -3.95 25.84
N PHE A 392 11.50 -3.54 26.61
CA PHE A 392 10.25 -4.29 26.74
C PHE A 392 9.64 -4.53 25.36
N TYR A 393 9.55 -3.51 24.52
CA TYR A 393 9.05 -3.66 23.16
C TYR A 393 9.88 -4.66 22.34
N ARG A 394 11.21 -4.57 22.37
CA ARG A 394 12.10 -5.51 21.66
C ARG A 394 11.86 -6.95 22.07
N GLN A 395 11.69 -7.20 23.37
CA GLN A 395 11.38 -8.52 23.91
C GLN A 395 10.01 -9.02 23.44
N GLN A 396 8.98 -8.16 23.47
CA GLN A 396 7.63 -8.49 23.01
C GLN A 396 7.60 -8.83 21.50
N ALA A 397 8.45 -8.20 20.70
CA ALA A 397 8.63 -8.51 19.28
C ALA A 397 9.54 -9.73 19.02
N GLY A 398 10.17 -10.30 20.06
CA GLY A 398 11.00 -11.49 19.97
C GLY A 398 12.43 -11.26 19.49
N PHE A 399 12.96 -10.05 19.70
CA PHE A 399 14.36 -9.72 19.50
C PHE A 399 15.16 -10.03 20.78
N ALA A 400 16.29 -10.72 20.63
CA ALA A 400 17.21 -10.98 21.74
C ALA A 400 17.98 -9.70 22.10
N SER A 401 18.24 -9.48 23.39
CA SER A 401 18.85 -8.24 23.92
C SER A 401 20.22 -7.90 23.31
N SER A 402 20.95 -8.89 22.78
CA SER A 402 22.36 -8.73 22.34
C SER A 402 22.56 -8.34 20.87
N THR A 403 21.51 -8.23 20.05
CA THR A 403 21.64 -7.95 18.61
C THR A 403 21.07 -6.57 18.30
N GLY A 404 21.90 -5.53 18.37
CA GLY A 404 21.52 -4.16 18.00
C GLY A 404 22.50 -3.08 18.49
N PRO A 405 22.47 -1.87 17.92
CA PRO A 405 23.25 -0.72 18.36
C PRO A 405 22.85 -0.30 19.77
N ALA A 406 23.83 0.14 20.57
CA ALA A 406 23.62 0.52 21.95
C ALA A 406 22.67 1.74 22.05
N VAL A 407 21.58 1.57 22.80
CA VAL A 407 20.74 2.67 23.28
C VAL A 407 21.02 2.79 24.78
N THR A 408 21.62 3.90 25.19
CA THR A 408 21.96 4.17 26.59
C THR A 408 21.18 5.36 27.11
N ALA A 409 21.06 5.46 28.44
CA ALA A 409 20.40 6.58 29.11
C ALA A 409 21.40 7.41 29.91
N VAL A 410 21.16 8.72 29.96
CA VAL A 410 21.75 9.65 30.90
C VAL A 410 20.60 10.37 31.61
N SER A 411 20.37 9.99 32.87
CA SER A 411 19.32 10.52 33.74
C SER A 411 19.66 11.94 34.24
N ALA A 412 19.61 12.91 33.32
CA ALA A 412 19.89 14.31 33.60
C ALA A 412 19.13 15.22 32.64
N ALA A 413 18.73 16.40 33.14
CA ALA A 413 18.08 17.41 32.30
C ALA A 413 19.01 17.84 31.14
N PRO A 414 18.52 17.87 29.89
CA PRO A 414 19.29 18.21 28.68
C PRO A 414 19.53 19.73 28.55
N THR A 415 20.16 20.30 29.58
CA THR A 415 20.61 21.70 29.60
C THR A 415 21.85 21.90 28.74
N VAL A 416 22.10 23.11 28.27
CA VAL A 416 23.30 23.42 27.46
C VAL A 416 24.61 23.03 28.20
N PRO A 417 24.80 23.28 29.51
CA PRO A 417 25.96 22.78 30.24
C PRO A 417 26.08 21.25 30.28
N THR A 418 24.97 20.54 30.55
CA THR A 418 24.96 19.07 30.55
C THR A 418 25.40 18.53 29.20
N MET A 419 24.79 19.04 28.12
CA MET A 419 25.08 18.63 26.75
C MET A 419 26.51 18.98 26.35
N TRP A 420 27.00 20.17 26.71
CA TRP A 420 28.38 20.57 26.43
C TRP A 420 29.38 19.59 27.04
N ARG A 421 29.18 19.15 28.29
CA ARG A 421 30.03 18.15 28.94
C ARG A 421 29.99 16.83 28.18
N LEU A 422 28.80 16.27 27.95
CA LEU A 422 28.62 14.98 27.29
C LEU A 422 29.21 14.94 25.87
N ILE A 423 29.05 16.03 25.10
CA ILE A 423 29.57 16.15 23.74
C ILE A 423 31.09 16.32 23.75
N SER A 424 31.64 17.13 24.66
CA SER A 424 33.09 17.33 24.77
C SER A 424 33.81 16.04 25.17
N ASP A 425 33.19 15.22 26.02
CA ASP A 425 33.71 13.91 26.42
C ASP A 425 33.67 12.88 25.26
N ALA A 426 32.85 13.11 24.23
CA ALA A 426 32.52 12.13 23.18
C ALA A 426 33.09 12.45 21.77
N ASP A 427 34.07 13.36 21.67
CA ASP A 427 34.54 13.98 20.42
C ASP A 427 33.40 14.65 19.61
N PRO A 428 33.28 15.99 19.66
CA PRO A 428 32.20 16.71 19.00
C PRO A 428 32.07 16.45 17.49
N THR A 429 33.17 16.09 16.81
CA THR A 429 33.16 15.88 15.36
C THR A 429 32.43 14.60 14.93
N ASN A 430 32.30 13.65 15.85
CA ASN A 430 31.62 12.36 15.64
C ASN A 430 30.23 12.30 16.31
N CYS A 431 29.77 13.42 16.88
CA CYS A 431 28.51 13.53 17.60
C CYS A 431 27.41 14.19 16.74
N GLY A 432 26.16 13.79 16.96
CA GLY A 432 24.98 14.51 16.50
C GLY A 432 24.01 14.74 17.66
N VAL A 433 23.15 15.76 17.56
CA VAL A 433 22.12 16.04 18.58
C VAL A 433 20.75 16.13 17.93
N ILE A 434 19.77 15.46 18.52
CA ILE A 434 18.35 15.57 18.16
C ILE A 434 17.60 16.08 19.39
N LEU A 435 16.96 17.24 19.29
CA LEU A 435 16.17 17.86 20.34
C LEU A 435 14.69 17.56 20.09
N ALA A 436 14.11 16.70 20.91
CA ALA A 436 12.75 16.15 20.79
C ALA A 436 11.79 16.64 21.90
N GLY A 437 12.21 17.64 22.69
CA GLY A 437 11.45 18.22 23.80
C GLY A 437 11.11 19.71 23.62
N PRO A 438 10.43 20.32 24.60
CA PRO A 438 10.11 21.76 24.58
C PRO A 438 11.39 22.62 24.52
N ASP A 439 11.33 23.86 24.03
CA ASP A 439 12.51 24.75 23.89
C ASP A 439 13.64 24.22 22.98
N ALA A 440 13.34 23.27 22.09
CA ALA A 440 14.30 22.71 21.14
C ALA A 440 15.01 23.78 20.31
N ALA A 441 14.27 24.78 19.81
CA ALA A 441 14.83 25.86 19.00
C ALA A 441 15.93 26.66 19.75
N THR A 442 15.63 27.15 20.96
CA THR A 442 16.57 27.95 21.75
C THR A 442 17.82 27.15 22.15
N ARG A 443 17.63 25.89 22.55
CA ARG A 443 18.76 25.00 22.88
C ARG A 443 19.58 24.66 21.65
N GLY A 444 18.93 24.39 20.52
CA GLY A 444 19.54 24.09 19.23
C GLY A 444 20.48 25.19 18.78
N THR A 445 20.02 26.44 18.76
CA THR A 445 20.85 27.61 18.40
C THR A 445 22.07 27.75 19.31
N ARG A 446 21.91 27.55 20.63
CA ARG A 446 23.02 27.66 21.58
C ARG A 446 24.05 26.54 21.45
N LEU A 447 23.63 25.33 21.08
CA LEU A 447 24.53 24.19 20.83
C LEU A 447 25.23 24.36 19.49
N ALA A 448 24.51 24.70 18.43
CA ALA A 448 25.09 24.90 17.10
C ALA A 448 26.10 26.07 17.06
N ALA A 449 25.87 27.14 17.85
CA ALA A 449 26.85 28.22 18.01
C ALA A 449 28.15 27.77 18.71
N ARG A 450 28.10 26.74 19.56
CA ARG A 450 29.27 26.18 20.27
C ARG A 450 29.97 25.09 19.48
N PHE A 451 29.23 24.34 18.67
CA PHE A 451 29.69 23.22 17.87
C PHE A 451 29.23 23.38 16.42
N PRO A 452 29.83 24.32 15.65
CA PRO A 452 29.31 24.71 14.34
C PRO A 452 29.35 23.61 13.28
N GLU A 453 30.25 22.61 13.42
CA GLU A 453 30.36 21.49 12.49
C GLU A 453 29.58 20.23 12.92
N MET A 454 28.87 20.29 14.04
CA MET A 454 28.11 19.18 14.59
C MET A 454 26.65 19.28 14.11
N PRO A 455 26.06 18.23 13.50
CA PRO A 455 24.65 18.27 13.11
C PRO A 455 23.75 18.37 14.33
N VAL A 456 22.90 19.40 14.36
CA VAL A 456 21.91 19.64 15.41
C VAL A 456 20.53 19.69 14.77
N TYR A 457 19.62 18.82 15.20
CA TYR A 457 18.24 18.80 14.74
C TYR A 457 17.34 19.32 15.86
N ALA A 458 16.55 20.35 15.58
CA ALA A 458 15.64 20.95 16.55
C ALA A 458 14.21 20.97 16.02
N SER A 459 13.25 20.54 16.85
CA SER A 459 11.84 20.66 16.50
C SER A 459 11.47 22.15 16.39
N ASP A 460 10.79 22.51 15.31
CA ASP A 460 10.19 23.82 15.14
C ASP A 460 8.72 23.67 14.70
N LEU A 461 7.83 24.34 15.43
CA LEU A 461 6.38 24.31 15.20
C LEU A 461 5.96 25.23 14.04
N GLY A 462 6.85 26.13 13.59
CA GLY A 462 6.58 27.10 12.54
C GLY A 462 7.16 26.78 11.15
N THR A 463 7.91 25.69 10.99
CA THR A 463 8.59 25.35 9.73
C THR A 463 7.75 24.46 8.83
N ASN A 464 7.83 24.68 7.51
CA ASN A 464 7.29 23.76 6.51
C ASN A 464 8.35 22.73 6.11
N ILE A 465 7.93 21.58 5.56
CA ILE A 465 8.80 20.49 5.05
C ILE A 465 9.89 21.00 4.09
N THR A 466 9.61 22.09 3.36
CA THR A 466 10.56 22.72 2.42
C THR A 466 11.74 23.42 3.10
N ASP A 467 11.62 23.71 4.39
CA ASP A 467 12.60 24.45 5.19
C ASP A 467 13.52 23.53 6.00
N ASP A 468 13.25 22.21 6.05
CA ASP A 468 14.03 21.20 6.80
C ASP A 468 15.53 21.17 6.40
N SER A 469 15.89 21.67 5.22
CA SER A 469 17.28 21.73 4.75
C SER A 469 18.00 23.05 5.00
N ILE A 470 17.29 24.08 5.51
CA ILE A 470 17.87 25.41 5.72
C ILE A 470 18.71 25.42 6.99
N GLN A 471 20.01 25.64 6.82
CA GLN A 471 20.94 25.80 7.94
C GLN A 471 20.93 27.25 8.39
N VAL A 472 20.50 27.50 9.63
CA VAL A 472 20.38 28.88 10.16
C VAL A 472 21.64 29.28 10.92
N VAL A 473 22.17 28.40 11.78
CA VAL A 473 23.39 28.61 12.57
C VAL A 473 24.19 27.31 12.60
N GLY A 474 25.44 27.33 12.13
CA GLY A 474 26.23 26.10 12.00
C GLY A 474 25.51 25.05 11.14
N LEU A 475 25.51 23.79 11.57
CA LEU A 475 24.71 22.71 10.98
C LEU A 475 23.36 22.48 11.72
N LEU A 476 22.76 23.53 12.29
CA LEU A 476 21.40 23.46 12.85
C LEU A 476 20.36 23.31 11.75
N GLN A 477 19.55 22.26 11.83
CA GLN A 477 18.42 22.00 10.95
C GLN A 477 17.14 21.93 11.79
N SER A 478 16.16 22.76 11.43
CA SER A 478 14.81 22.62 11.97
C SER A 478 14.13 21.39 11.36
N TYR A 479 13.24 20.74 12.10
CA TYR A 479 12.38 19.70 11.56
C TYR A 479 10.96 19.82 12.11
N SER A 480 10.01 19.32 11.32
CA SER A 480 8.61 19.19 11.72
C SER A 480 8.15 17.72 11.70
N LEU A 481 7.07 17.43 12.44
CA LEU A 481 6.45 16.10 12.47
C LEU A 481 5.59 15.89 11.23
N VAL A 482 6.01 15.03 10.31
CA VAL A 482 5.43 14.97 8.95
C VAL A 482 5.28 13.54 8.44
N LEU A 483 4.26 13.29 7.62
CA LEU A 483 4.07 12.02 6.90
C LEU A 483 4.72 12.07 5.51
N ASP A 484 5.94 12.58 5.45
CA ASP A 484 6.70 12.69 4.20
C ASP A 484 7.93 11.78 4.19
N THR A 485 7.82 10.67 3.48
CA THR A 485 8.94 9.77 3.22
C THR A 485 9.90 10.42 2.21
N ARG A 486 11.20 10.55 2.51
CA ARG A 486 12.22 11.13 1.59
C ARG A 486 12.23 10.50 0.19
N GLU A 487 11.90 9.22 0.08
CA GLU A 487 11.85 8.52 -1.20
C GLU A 487 10.62 8.89 -2.06
N GLY A 488 9.67 9.64 -1.51
CA GLY A 488 8.42 10.01 -2.19
C GLY A 488 7.60 8.79 -2.59
N ARG A 489 7.70 7.69 -1.86
CA ARG A 489 6.94 6.45 -2.08
C ARG A 489 6.47 5.97 -0.71
N ILE A 490 5.19 5.66 -0.58
CA ILE A 490 4.75 4.86 0.57
C ILE A 490 5.27 3.44 0.35
N GLN A 491 6.38 3.13 1.00
CA GLN A 491 6.86 1.76 1.16
C GLN A 491 6.23 1.22 2.42
N ASP A 492 5.36 0.24 2.26
CA ASP A 492 5.02 -0.62 3.39
C ASP A 492 6.24 -1.49 3.74
N VAL A 493 6.27 -1.98 4.97
CA VAL A 493 7.32 -2.88 5.48
C VAL A 493 7.51 -4.13 4.62
N TRP A 494 6.49 -4.54 3.87
CA TRP A 494 6.54 -5.72 2.98
C TRP A 494 7.26 -5.42 1.66
N ASP A 495 7.12 -4.22 1.10
CA ASP A 495 7.92 -3.74 -0.04
C ASP A 495 9.38 -3.57 0.37
N ARG A 496 9.63 -3.04 1.57
CA ARG A 496 11.00 -2.94 2.11
C ARG A 496 11.62 -4.33 2.31
N ALA A 497 10.86 -5.29 2.86
CA ALA A 497 11.31 -6.68 2.98
C ALA A 497 11.56 -7.32 1.61
N ALA A 498 10.67 -7.12 0.63
CA ALA A 498 10.86 -7.62 -0.73
C ALA A 498 12.15 -7.10 -1.38
N ARG A 499 12.45 -5.80 -1.21
CA ARG A 499 13.70 -5.18 -1.65
C ARG A 499 14.92 -5.82 -0.98
N LEU A 500 14.92 -5.93 0.35
CA LEU A 500 16.05 -6.49 1.10
C LEU A 500 16.29 -7.96 0.74
N ILE A 501 15.24 -8.78 0.66
CA ILE A 501 15.34 -10.20 0.25
C ILE A 501 15.97 -10.32 -1.14
N HIS A 502 15.56 -9.44 -2.07
CA HIS A 502 16.12 -9.42 -3.41
C HIS A 502 17.60 -9.02 -3.42
N GLU A 503 17.95 -7.94 -2.72
CA GLU A 503 19.34 -7.46 -2.66
C GLU A 503 20.27 -8.48 -1.98
N HIS A 504 19.82 -9.11 -0.90
CA HIS A 504 20.54 -10.21 -0.24
C HIS A 504 20.81 -11.35 -1.21
N LYS A 505 19.80 -11.77 -1.97
CA LYS A 505 19.93 -12.80 -3.00
C LYS A 505 20.94 -12.40 -4.08
N VAL A 506 20.88 -11.17 -4.59
CA VAL A 506 21.80 -10.67 -5.62
C VAL A 506 23.24 -10.63 -5.09
N ALA A 507 23.44 -10.24 -3.83
CA ALA A 507 24.75 -10.22 -3.19
C ALA A 507 25.35 -11.61 -2.99
N GLY A 508 24.52 -12.64 -2.80
CA GLY A 508 24.95 -14.05 -2.74
C GLY A 508 25.40 -14.64 -4.08
N ILE A 509 25.19 -13.94 -5.20
CA ILE A 509 25.65 -14.38 -6.53
C ILE A 509 27.11 -13.98 -6.68
N GLY A 510 28.00 -14.97 -6.60
CA GLY A 510 29.45 -14.76 -6.78
C GLY A 510 29.79 -14.11 -8.13
N PRO A 511 30.95 -13.42 -8.22
CA PRO A 511 31.32 -12.60 -9.39
C PRO A 511 31.47 -13.39 -10.68
N THR A 512 31.66 -14.71 -10.59
CA THR A 512 31.86 -15.63 -11.73
C THR A 512 30.55 -16.21 -12.29
N LYS A 513 29.40 -16.02 -11.63
CA LYS A 513 28.10 -16.50 -12.11
C LYS A 513 27.43 -15.46 -13.01
N SER A 514 26.91 -15.91 -14.15
CA SER A 514 26.16 -15.05 -15.08
C SER A 514 24.93 -14.46 -14.41
N ARG A 515 24.75 -13.13 -14.51
CA ARG A 515 23.55 -12.44 -14.02
C ARG A 515 22.46 -12.49 -15.08
N SER A 516 21.28 -12.95 -14.68
CA SER A 516 20.04 -12.83 -15.47
C SER A 516 19.40 -11.44 -15.32
N PRO A 517 18.47 -11.05 -16.20
CA PRO A 517 17.62 -9.86 -16.03
C PRO A 517 16.83 -9.83 -14.71
N ALA A 518 16.63 -10.98 -14.06
CA ALA A 518 15.95 -11.13 -12.78
C ALA A 518 16.90 -11.03 -11.56
N THR A 519 18.21 -10.89 -11.77
CA THR A 519 19.24 -10.91 -10.72
C THR A 519 20.19 -9.72 -10.83
N VAL A 520 19.62 -8.55 -11.08
CA VAL A 520 20.31 -7.24 -11.03
C VAL A 520 19.89 -6.49 -9.76
N PRO A 521 20.65 -5.49 -9.28
CA PRO A 521 20.27 -4.67 -8.13
C PRO A 521 18.85 -4.09 -8.27
N TRP A 522 18.15 -3.89 -7.15
CA TRP A 522 16.73 -3.50 -7.14
C TRP A 522 16.47 -2.22 -7.94
N ALA A 523 17.39 -1.26 -7.89
CA ALA A 523 17.31 0.00 -8.63
C ALA A 523 17.26 -0.20 -10.16
N GLU A 524 17.92 -1.23 -10.67
CA GLU A 524 17.99 -1.58 -12.09
C GLU A 524 16.93 -2.63 -12.49
N LEU A 525 16.34 -3.31 -11.50
CA LEU A 525 15.39 -4.39 -11.72
C LEU A 525 14.12 -3.89 -12.43
N ASN A 526 13.69 -4.62 -13.45
CA ASN A 526 12.44 -4.32 -14.15
C ASN A 526 11.24 -4.46 -13.18
N GLU A 527 10.22 -3.60 -13.34
CA GLU A 527 9.03 -3.60 -12.48
C GLU A 527 8.31 -4.95 -12.44
N PHE A 528 8.32 -5.71 -13.55
CA PHE A 528 7.79 -7.07 -13.59
C PHE A 528 8.44 -7.99 -12.53
N TYR A 529 9.76 -7.90 -12.35
CA TYR A 529 10.47 -8.73 -11.38
C TYR A 529 10.34 -8.19 -9.95
N ARG A 530 10.32 -6.86 -9.76
CA ARG A 530 10.01 -6.26 -8.45
C ARG A 530 8.65 -6.72 -7.97
N GLU A 531 7.65 -6.69 -8.84
CA GLU A 531 6.29 -7.10 -8.50
C GLU A 531 6.19 -8.61 -8.26
N SER A 532 6.96 -9.44 -8.97
CA SER A 532 7.08 -10.87 -8.67
C SER A 532 7.62 -11.12 -7.25
N THR A 533 8.60 -10.34 -6.80
CA THR A 533 9.15 -10.45 -5.43
C THR A 533 8.15 -9.96 -4.39
N ARG A 534 7.48 -8.82 -4.61
CA ARG A 534 6.41 -8.32 -3.72
C ARG A 534 5.26 -9.32 -3.62
N ARG A 535 4.88 -9.95 -4.74
CA ARG A 535 3.85 -11.00 -4.79
C ARG A 535 4.26 -12.18 -3.91
N ARG A 536 5.47 -12.70 -4.06
CA ARG A 536 5.99 -13.82 -3.26
C ARG A 536 5.91 -13.54 -1.74
N VAL A 537 6.33 -12.35 -1.30
CA VAL A 537 6.23 -11.95 0.11
C VAL A 537 4.76 -11.93 0.58
N ARG A 538 3.86 -11.30 -0.18
CA ARG A 538 2.42 -11.26 0.17
C ARG A 538 1.77 -12.64 0.16
N ASN A 539 2.15 -13.50 -0.78
CA ASN A 539 1.64 -14.86 -0.86
C ASN A 539 2.11 -15.69 0.33
N ALA A 540 3.36 -15.52 0.78
CA ALA A 540 3.86 -16.16 2.00
C ALA A 540 3.00 -15.81 3.24
N LEU A 541 2.61 -14.54 3.39
CA LEU A 541 1.73 -14.12 4.48
C LEU A 541 0.37 -14.83 4.44
N TRP A 542 -0.18 -15.06 3.25
CA TRP A 542 -1.44 -15.76 3.04
C TRP A 542 -1.29 -17.26 3.31
N MET A 543 -0.32 -17.92 2.68
CA MET A 543 -0.06 -19.36 2.80
C MET A 543 0.16 -19.79 4.25
N VAL A 544 0.98 -19.06 5.00
CA VAL A 544 1.25 -19.36 6.41
C VAL A 544 -0.04 -19.33 7.25
N LYS A 545 -0.95 -18.38 7.00
CA LYS A 545 -2.22 -18.28 7.74
C LYS A 545 -3.26 -19.29 7.26
N GLN A 546 -3.35 -19.53 5.96
CA GLN A 546 -4.48 -20.27 5.35
C GLN A 546 -4.20 -21.74 5.10
N ILE A 547 -2.95 -22.09 4.85
CA ILE A 547 -2.54 -23.47 4.57
C ILE A 547 -1.92 -24.07 5.83
N ALA A 548 -0.95 -23.38 6.44
CA ALA A 548 -0.24 -23.91 7.61
C ALA A 548 -0.99 -23.71 8.95
N GLY A 549 -2.06 -22.92 9.00
CA GLY A 549 -2.78 -22.66 10.26
C GLY A 549 -1.94 -21.92 11.30
N HIS A 550 -0.99 -21.09 10.85
CA HIS A 550 -0.18 -20.24 11.72
C HIS A 550 -0.80 -18.85 11.88
N THR A 551 -0.36 -18.14 12.91
CA THR A 551 -0.59 -16.72 13.11
C THR A 551 0.74 -15.94 13.02
N TRP A 552 0.66 -14.75 12.46
CA TRP A 552 1.76 -13.76 12.46
C TRP A 552 1.75 -12.89 13.73
N ASN A 553 0.78 -13.08 14.63
CA ASN A 553 0.73 -12.41 15.91
C ASN A 553 1.69 -13.07 16.91
N THR A 554 2.82 -12.44 17.17
CA THR A 554 3.84 -12.92 18.14
C THR A 554 3.94 -12.07 19.40
N TRP A 555 3.12 -11.03 19.54
CA TRP A 555 3.12 -10.18 20.73
C TRP A 555 2.84 -11.00 21.99
N GLY A 556 3.60 -10.75 23.06
CA GLY A 556 3.45 -11.48 24.33
C GLY A 556 4.11 -12.86 24.35
N ASN A 557 4.50 -13.42 23.21
CA ASN A 557 4.96 -14.80 23.13
C ASN A 557 5.94 -14.98 21.96
N PRO A 558 7.23 -14.65 22.19
CA PRO A 558 8.22 -14.65 21.14
C PRO A 558 8.53 -16.07 20.66
N ALA A 559 8.65 -16.24 19.34
CA ALA A 559 9.01 -17.53 18.76
C ALA A 559 10.43 -17.95 19.16
N LYS A 560 10.65 -19.25 19.41
CA LYS A 560 11.94 -19.84 19.77
C LYS A 560 13.07 -19.35 18.85
N PRO A 561 14.19 -18.82 19.35
CA PRO A 561 15.31 -18.44 18.50
C PRO A 561 15.83 -19.67 17.73
N LEU A 562 16.18 -19.46 16.45
CA LEU A 562 16.76 -20.49 15.58
C LEU A 562 18.16 -20.04 15.15
N SER A 563 19.10 -20.97 15.12
CA SER A 563 20.50 -20.69 14.73
C SER A 563 20.61 -20.52 13.21
N SER A 564 21.31 -19.48 12.77
CA SER A 564 21.60 -19.29 11.34
C SER A 564 22.44 -20.43 10.75
N GLN A 565 23.32 -21.03 11.56
CA GLN A 565 24.16 -22.15 11.12
C GLN A 565 23.32 -23.42 10.93
N GLU A 566 22.50 -23.76 11.92
CA GLU A 566 21.58 -24.91 11.87
C GLU A 566 20.65 -24.81 10.65
N MET A 567 20.11 -23.62 10.39
CA MET A 567 19.27 -23.37 9.21
C MET A 567 20.03 -23.54 7.89
N ALA A 568 21.30 -23.11 7.82
CA ALA A 568 22.11 -23.20 6.60
C ALA A 568 22.53 -24.64 6.26
N GLU A 569 22.75 -25.47 7.28
CA GLU A 569 23.17 -26.87 7.14
C GLU A 569 21.98 -27.84 6.91
N SER A 570 20.76 -27.40 7.24
CA SER A 570 19.54 -28.22 7.11
C SER A 570 18.97 -28.23 5.68
N PRO A 571 18.45 -29.37 5.18
CA PRO A 571 17.65 -29.43 3.95
C PRO A 571 16.36 -28.58 4.03
N PRO A 572 15.75 -28.18 2.90
CA PRO A 572 14.59 -27.28 2.89
C PRO A 572 13.38 -27.74 3.73
N LEU A 573 13.05 -29.04 3.73
CA LEU A 573 11.95 -29.57 4.55
C LEU A 573 12.26 -29.50 6.05
N GLU A 574 13.51 -29.75 6.43
CA GLU A 574 13.94 -29.66 7.83
C GLU A 574 13.95 -28.21 8.29
N GLN A 575 14.42 -27.26 7.46
CA GLN A 575 14.29 -25.83 7.73
C GLN A 575 12.84 -25.41 7.98
N LEU A 576 11.90 -25.89 7.16
CA LEU A 576 10.47 -25.62 7.34
C LEU A 576 9.92 -26.24 8.63
N SER A 577 10.32 -27.47 8.95
CA SER A 577 9.98 -28.15 10.21
C SER A 577 10.49 -27.40 11.44
N LEU A 578 11.75 -26.93 11.42
CA LEU A 578 12.34 -26.10 12.49
C LEU A 578 11.58 -24.78 12.68
N MET A 579 11.01 -24.22 11.62
CA MET A 579 10.12 -23.05 11.67
C MET A 579 8.67 -23.38 12.08
N GLY A 580 8.37 -24.67 12.35
CA GLY A 580 7.08 -25.14 12.83
C GLY A 580 6.10 -25.59 11.75
N PHE A 581 6.55 -25.75 10.50
CA PHE A 581 5.70 -26.21 9.40
C PHE A 581 5.87 -27.71 9.18
N ASP A 582 4.79 -28.47 9.37
CA ASP A 582 4.80 -29.90 9.07
C ASP A 582 4.97 -30.18 7.56
N HIS A 583 5.26 -31.43 7.24
CA HIS A 583 5.53 -31.87 5.87
C HIS A 583 4.36 -31.59 4.90
N HIS A 584 3.12 -31.82 5.33
CA HIS A 584 1.94 -31.62 4.50
C HIS A 584 1.70 -30.13 4.22
N ALA A 585 1.84 -29.29 5.25
CA ALA A 585 1.76 -27.85 5.13
C ALA A 585 2.87 -27.31 4.21
N ALA A 586 4.10 -27.79 4.37
CA ALA A 586 5.24 -27.41 3.52
C ALA A 586 4.98 -27.67 2.03
N LEU A 587 4.53 -28.89 1.67
CA LEU A 587 4.20 -29.24 0.29
C LEU A 587 3.03 -28.42 -0.25
N SER A 588 1.97 -28.27 0.54
CA SER A 588 0.77 -27.49 0.15
C SER A 588 1.10 -26.02 -0.09
N MET A 589 1.97 -25.43 0.74
CA MET A 589 2.45 -24.06 0.53
C MET A 589 3.35 -23.95 -0.70
N ALA A 590 4.28 -24.89 -0.91
CA ALA A 590 5.14 -24.88 -2.09
C ALA A 590 4.32 -24.96 -3.39
N ARG A 591 3.28 -25.80 -3.40
CA ARG A 591 2.30 -25.88 -4.48
C ARG A 591 1.60 -24.55 -4.72
N ALA A 592 1.05 -23.96 -3.67
CA ALA A 592 0.32 -22.70 -3.78
C ALA A 592 1.20 -21.55 -4.30
N GLU A 593 2.47 -21.49 -3.89
CA GLU A 593 3.43 -20.52 -4.42
C GLU A 593 3.76 -20.76 -5.89
N HIS A 594 3.97 -22.02 -6.28
CA HIS A 594 4.24 -22.38 -7.68
C HIS A 594 3.08 -22.00 -8.60
N GLU A 595 1.84 -22.30 -8.20
CA GLU A 595 0.64 -21.98 -8.95
C GLU A 595 0.40 -20.46 -9.07
N ASP A 596 0.63 -19.69 -7.99
CA ASP A 596 0.52 -18.23 -8.01
C ASP A 596 1.62 -17.58 -8.87
N TRP A 597 2.84 -18.09 -8.79
CA TRP A 597 3.95 -17.67 -9.65
C TRP A 597 3.66 -17.96 -11.14
N CYS A 598 3.20 -19.16 -11.47
CA CYS A 598 2.79 -19.53 -12.83
C CYS A 598 1.70 -18.61 -13.36
N ARG A 599 0.67 -18.33 -12.55
CA ARG A 599 -0.44 -17.43 -12.91
C ARG A 599 0.07 -16.01 -13.20
N TYR A 600 0.96 -15.49 -12.37
CA TYR A 600 1.56 -14.18 -12.54
C TYR A 600 2.36 -14.07 -13.84
N TYR A 601 3.22 -15.05 -14.12
CA TYR A 601 4.03 -15.09 -15.34
C TYR A 601 3.15 -15.20 -16.59
N ARG A 602 2.19 -16.13 -16.63
CA ARG A 602 1.25 -16.31 -17.76
C ARG A 602 0.43 -15.05 -18.03
N ARG A 603 -0.07 -14.38 -16.99
CA ARG A 603 -0.79 -13.10 -17.12
C ARG A 603 0.06 -11.99 -17.74
N ASN A 604 1.38 -12.05 -17.58
CA ASN A 604 2.34 -11.10 -18.15
C ASN A 604 2.93 -11.57 -19.49
N GLY A 605 2.29 -12.55 -20.14
CA GLY A 605 2.63 -13.03 -21.47
C GLY A 605 3.82 -13.99 -21.52
N TRP A 606 4.16 -14.62 -20.39
CA TRP A 606 5.13 -15.72 -20.39
C TRP A 606 4.46 -17.04 -20.70
N SER A 607 5.21 -17.93 -21.35
CA SER A 607 4.76 -19.29 -21.69
C SER A 607 5.87 -20.31 -21.43
N TYR A 608 5.49 -21.58 -21.42
CA TYR A 608 6.45 -22.67 -21.26
C TYR A 608 7.34 -22.79 -22.50
N GLY A 609 8.62 -23.06 -22.28
CA GLY A 609 9.59 -23.47 -23.30
C GLY A 609 10.66 -24.34 -22.65
N ALA A 610 11.19 -25.33 -23.37
CA ALA A 610 12.17 -26.28 -22.84
C ALA A 610 13.40 -25.58 -22.26
N ASP A 611 13.85 -24.52 -22.94
CA ASP A 611 14.91 -23.62 -22.48
C ASP A 611 14.34 -22.26 -22.08
N ARG A 612 14.92 -21.66 -21.04
CA ARG A 612 14.57 -20.31 -20.62
C ARG A 612 15.08 -19.26 -21.62
N ASP A 613 14.17 -18.43 -22.12
CA ASP A 613 14.46 -17.30 -23.00
C ASP A 613 13.65 -16.07 -22.53
N ASP A 614 14.31 -15.18 -21.79
CA ASP A 614 13.68 -13.97 -21.24
C ASP A 614 13.23 -12.97 -22.33
N ALA A 615 13.89 -12.97 -23.50
CA ALA A 615 13.54 -12.06 -24.60
C ALA A 615 12.25 -12.50 -25.30
N ARG A 616 12.04 -13.81 -25.43
CA ARG A 616 10.80 -14.42 -25.96
C ARG A 616 9.75 -14.72 -24.88
N LYS A 617 10.06 -14.44 -23.60
CA LYS A 617 9.23 -14.76 -22.44
C LYS A 617 8.91 -16.26 -22.32
N LEU A 618 9.91 -17.10 -22.53
CA LEU A 618 9.83 -18.55 -22.33
C LEU A 618 10.49 -18.92 -21.00
N HIS A 619 9.82 -19.75 -20.20
CA HIS A 619 10.36 -20.25 -18.94
C HIS A 619 10.09 -21.75 -18.79
N ASP A 620 11.18 -22.50 -18.58
CA ASP A 620 11.26 -23.95 -18.36
C ASP A 620 10.41 -24.47 -17.19
N ARG A 621 10.25 -23.67 -16.14
CA ARG A 621 9.50 -24.04 -14.93
C ARG A 621 8.00 -23.72 -15.00
N LEU A 622 7.47 -23.21 -16.11
CA LEU A 622 6.02 -22.91 -16.26
C LEU A 622 5.14 -24.15 -16.49
N VAL A 623 5.34 -25.18 -15.68
CA VAL A 623 4.69 -26.49 -15.74
C VAL A 623 3.59 -26.63 -14.68
N ASP A 624 2.78 -27.68 -14.79
CA ASP A 624 1.80 -28.06 -13.75
C ASP A 624 2.51 -28.57 -12.48
N TRP A 625 1.86 -28.46 -11.32
CA TRP A 625 2.42 -28.95 -10.06
C TRP A 625 2.74 -30.45 -10.09
N SER A 626 1.93 -31.25 -10.78
CA SER A 626 2.18 -32.71 -10.91
C SER A 626 3.56 -33.02 -11.49
N VAL A 627 4.07 -32.19 -12.40
CA VAL A 627 5.42 -32.32 -12.96
C VAL A 627 6.48 -31.98 -11.91
N VAL A 628 6.26 -30.89 -11.16
CA VAL A 628 7.16 -30.46 -10.07
C VAL A 628 7.24 -31.53 -8.99
N GLU A 629 6.11 -32.13 -8.61
CA GLU A 629 6.03 -33.17 -7.59
C GLU A 629 6.70 -34.47 -8.02
N SER A 630 6.67 -34.80 -9.31
CA SER A 630 7.31 -36.01 -9.86
C SER A 630 8.83 -35.90 -10.06
N ASP A 631 9.38 -34.68 -10.10
CA ASP A 631 10.79 -34.41 -10.34
C ASP A 631 11.48 -33.94 -9.03
N PRO A 632 12.40 -34.73 -8.45
CA PRO A 632 13.06 -34.39 -7.19
C PRO A 632 13.78 -33.03 -7.19
N ASP A 633 14.37 -32.63 -8.32
CA ASP A 633 15.13 -31.38 -8.43
C ASP A 633 14.18 -30.18 -8.47
N LEU A 634 13.07 -30.28 -9.21
CA LEU A 634 12.04 -29.24 -9.23
C LEU A 634 11.34 -29.10 -7.88
N LEU A 635 11.00 -30.23 -7.24
CA LEU A 635 10.40 -30.25 -5.91
C LEU A 635 11.32 -29.61 -4.87
N ASN A 636 12.59 -30.02 -4.84
CA ASN A 636 13.57 -29.45 -3.93
C ASN A 636 13.78 -27.95 -4.18
N ALA A 637 13.80 -27.50 -5.44
CA ALA A 637 13.91 -26.08 -5.77
C ALA A 637 12.68 -25.27 -5.30
N ALA A 638 11.47 -25.82 -5.42
CA ALA A 638 10.24 -25.17 -4.94
C ALA A 638 10.25 -25.03 -3.41
N LEU A 639 10.59 -26.12 -2.70
CA LEU A 639 10.72 -26.13 -1.24
C LEU A 639 11.83 -25.21 -0.74
N ALA A 640 12.99 -25.19 -1.41
CA ALA A 640 14.09 -24.29 -1.08
C ALA A 640 13.69 -22.82 -1.24
N SER A 641 12.97 -22.46 -2.31
CA SER A 641 12.48 -21.09 -2.49
C SER A 641 11.48 -20.68 -1.40
N LEU A 642 10.63 -21.60 -0.95
CA LEU A 642 9.69 -21.36 0.15
C LEU A 642 10.44 -21.17 1.48
N ALA A 643 11.35 -22.09 1.80
CA ALA A 643 12.16 -22.06 3.02
C ALA A 643 12.98 -20.76 3.11
N ASP A 644 13.67 -20.39 2.03
CA ASP A 644 14.45 -19.15 1.93
C ASP A 644 13.59 -17.89 2.15
N THR A 645 12.38 -17.86 1.57
CA THR A 645 11.45 -16.74 1.75
C THR A 645 11.00 -16.61 3.20
N LEU A 646 10.58 -17.71 3.83
CA LEU A 646 10.11 -17.70 5.22
C LEU A 646 11.23 -17.45 6.23
N TRP A 647 12.42 -18.00 5.96
CA TRP A 647 13.61 -17.74 6.77
C TRP A 647 14.06 -16.28 6.67
N SER A 648 14.04 -15.70 5.47
CA SER A 648 14.37 -14.29 5.29
C SER A 648 13.39 -13.37 6.01
N LEU A 649 12.08 -13.65 5.93
CA LEU A 649 11.08 -12.93 6.71
C LEU A 649 11.35 -13.02 8.22
N ARG A 650 11.70 -14.21 8.71
CA ARG A 650 12.05 -14.44 10.12
C ARG A 650 13.27 -13.64 10.57
N ARG A 651 14.33 -13.57 9.75
CA ARG A 651 15.54 -12.76 10.01
C ARG A 651 15.25 -11.26 10.01
N LEU A 652 14.30 -10.82 9.19
CA LEU A 652 13.81 -9.44 9.17
C LEU A 652 12.82 -9.12 10.31
N GLY A 653 12.57 -10.07 11.22
CA GLY A 653 11.70 -9.89 12.39
C GLY A 653 10.23 -10.31 12.20
N TYR A 654 9.84 -10.74 11.00
CA TYR A 654 8.48 -11.22 10.73
C TYR A 654 8.39 -12.72 11.00
N ARG A 655 7.81 -13.09 12.15
CA ARG A 655 7.76 -14.48 12.61
C ARG A 655 6.33 -14.96 12.67
N SER A 656 6.11 -16.21 12.29
CA SER A 656 4.85 -16.89 12.51
C SER A 656 4.99 -17.96 13.59
N ARG A 657 3.86 -18.37 14.15
CA ARG A 657 3.74 -19.50 15.07
C ARG A 657 2.44 -20.26 14.81
N PRO A 658 2.34 -21.54 15.19
CA PRO A 658 1.07 -22.26 15.14
C PRO A 658 -0.03 -21.50 15.89
N LEU A 659 -1.22 -21.36 15.27
CA LEU A 659 -2.37 -20.70 15.91
C LEU A 659 -2.91 -21.54 17.06
N TRP A 660 -3.05 -22.85 16.79
CA TRP A 660 -3.47 -23.84 17.77
C TRP A 660 -2.26 -24.32 18.56
N ARG A 661 -2.31 -24.17 19.88
CA ARG A 661 -1.22 -24.57 20.78
C ARG A 661 -1.61 -25.81 21.57
N PRO A 662 -0.67 -26.71 21.87
CA PRO A 662 -0.96 -27.88 22.67
C PRO A 662 -1.11 -27.50 24.15
N PHE A 663 -2.18 -28.00 24.77
CA PHE A 663 -2.44 -27.89 26.20
C PHE A 663 -2.77 -29.27 26.76
N THR A 664 -2.63 -29.42 28.06
CA THR A 664 -3.15 -30.56 28.81
C THR A 664 -4.24 -30.09 29.73
N ARG A 665 -5.33 -30.86 29.82
CA ARG A 665 -6.38 -30.62 30.80
C ARG A 665 -5.81 -30.82 32.21
N VAL A 666 -6.09 -29.89 33.12
CA VAL A 666 -5.66 -29.94 34.52
C VAL A 666 -6.83 -29.67 35.46
N GLY A 667 -6.66 -30.06 36.73
CA GLY A 667 -7.68 -29.93 37.76
C GLY A 667 -8.46 -31.22 38.02
N THR A 668 -9.20 -31.22 39.12
CA THR A 668 -9.96 -32.37 39.63
C THR A 668 -11.45 -32.07 39.57
N VAL A 669 -12.26 -33.10 39.35
CA VAL A 669 -13.73 -33.03 39.33
C VAL A 669 -14.30 -34.12 40.21
N SER A 670 -15.51 -33.93 40.75
CA SER A 670 -16.28 -35.06 41.26
C SER A 670 -17.07 -35.67 40.11
N ALA A 671 -17.17 -37.00 40.06
CA ALA A 671 -17.96 -37.65 39.03
C ALA A 671 -18.63 -38.93 39.53
N GLN A 672 -19.88 -39.12 39.11
CA GLN A 672 -20.67 -40.29 39.44
C GLN A 672 -21.38 -40.80 38.19
N GLN A 673 -21.23 -42.09 37.89
CA GLN A 673 -21.98 -42.73 36.81
C GLN A 673 -23.46 -42.83 37.19
N ARG A 674 -24.34 -42.44 36.27
CA ARG A 674 -25.80 -42.45 36.46
C ARG A 674 -26.38 -43.65 35.70
N ASN A 675 -27.18 -44.47 36.39
CA ASN A 675 -27.77 -45.67 35.80
C ASN A 675 -29.16 -45.43 35.16
N ALA A 676 -29.62 -44.18 35.12
CA ALA A 676 -30.89 -43.79 34.52
C ALA A 676 -30.69 -42.51 33.70
N PRO A 677 -31.48 -42.32 32.62
CA PRO A 677 -31.44 -41.10 31.84
C PRO A 677 -31.79 -39.90 32.72
N TRP A 678 -31.12 -38.77 32.49
CA TRP A 678 -31.36 -37.56 33.25
C TRP A 678 -31.20 -36.33 32.36
N ALA A 679 -31.75 -35.21 32.83
CA ALA A 679 -31.63 -33.92 32.15
C ALA A 679 -30.98 -32.89 33.05
N TRP A 680 -30.23 -31.98 32.45
CA TRP A 680 -29.61 -30.83 33.11
C TRP A 680 -29.67 -29.61 32.21
N THR A 681 -29.51 -28.42 32.78
CA THR A 681 -29.53 -27.17 32.02
C THR A 681 -28.11 -26.66 31.86
N SER A 682 -27.69 -26.43 30.62
CA SER A 682 -26.38 -25.84 30.33
C SER A 682 -26.33 -24.36 30.72
N ASP A 683 -25.11 -23.81 30.79
CA ASP A 683 -24.88 -22.37 31.05
C ASP A 683 -25.60 -21.46 30.02
N SER A 684 -25.85 -21.97 28.82
CA SER A 684 -26.64 -21.30 27.77
C SER A 684 -28.17 -21.39 27.96
N GLY A 685 -28.65 -21.96 29.07
CA GLY A 685 -30.07 -22.11 29.38
C GLY A 685 -30.78 -23.24 28.62
N ARG A 686 -30.05 -24.10 27.89
CA ARG A 686 -30.62 -25.22 27.14
C ARG A 686 -30.68 -26.48 27.98
N THR A 687 -31.83 -27.16 27.94
CA THR A 687 -31.96 -28.50 28.54
C THR A 687 -31.18 -29.51 27.70
N ARG A 688 -30.32 -30.28 28.36
CA ARG A 688 -29.52 -31.37 27.81
C ARG A 688 -30.00 -32.68 28.41
N HIS A 689 -29.97 -33.73 27.61
CA HIS A 689 -30.33 -35.08 28.02
C HIS A 689 -29.09 -35.97 27.97
N ALA A 690 -28.97 -36.83 28.97
CA ALA A 690 -27.91 -37.82 29.10
C ALA A 690 -28.54 -39.19 29.26
N ASP A 691 -27.90 -40.20 28.69
CA ASP A 691 -28.41 -41.56 28.69
C ASP A 691 -28.03 -42.30 29.98
N ALA A 692 -28.71 -43.42 30.23
CA ALA A 692 -28.28 -44.33 31.29
C ALA A 692 -26.88 -44.88 30.97
N GLY A 693 -25.96 -44.78 31.93
CA GLY A 693 -24.55 -45.13 31.77
C GLY A 693 -23.61 -43.94 31.63
N ASP A 694 -24.13 -42.73 31.37
CA ASP A 694 -23.33 -41.52 31.30
C ASP A 694 -22.90 -41.03 32.69
N TRP A 695 -21.77 -40.32 32.73
CA TRP A 695 -21.22 -39.75 33.95
C TRP A 695 -21.79 -38.36 34.21
N ALA A 696 -22.30 -38.13 35.42
CA ALA A 696 -22.56 -36.80 35.94
C ALA A 696 -21.26 -36.26 36.55
N VAL A 697 -20.66 -35.28 35.89
CA VAL A 697 -19.40 -34.65 36.29
C VAL A 697 -19.70 -33.28 36.88
N ALA A 698 -19.13 -32.97 38.04
CA ALA A 698 -19.30 -31.70 38.72
C ALA A 698 -17.97 -31.02 39.08
N ALA A 699 -17.89 -29.72 38.83
CA ALA A 699 -16.79 -28.85 39.22
C ALA A 699 -17.27 -27.40 39.25
N ASP A 700 -16.70 -26.57 40.13
CA ASP A 700 -16.98 -25.13 40.21
C ASP A 700 -18.48 -24.80 40.34
N GLY A 701 -19.25 -25.64 41.04
CA GLY A 701 -20.71 -25.49 41.21
C GLY A 701 -21.54 -25.84 39.97
N LYS A 702 -20.92 -26.28 38.87
CA LYS A 702 -21.59 -26.71 37.64
C LYS A 702 -21.60 -28.24 37.54
N THR A 703 -22.63 -28.80 36.91
CA THR A 703 -22.74 -30.23 36.62
C THR A 703 -23.07 -30.44 35.14
N TRP A 704 -22.37 -31.34 34.47
CA TRP A 704 -22.62 -31.71 33.08
C TRP A 704 -22.50 -33.22 32.88
N SER A 705 -23.07 -33.72 31.78
CA SER A 705 -22.96 -35.13 31.40
C SER A 705 -21.76 -35.38 30.49
N VAL A 706 -21.09 -36.52 30.68
CA VAL A 706 -20.04 -37.03 29.80
C VAL A 706 -20.32 -38.50 29.49
N ARG A 707 -20.31 -38.87 28.21
CA ARG A 707 -20.47 -40.28 27.79
C ARG A 707 -19.40 -41.17 28.42
N ASP A 708 -19.73 -42.42 28.73
CA ASP A 708 -18.81 -43.35 29.40
C ASP A 708 -17.48 -43.53 28.66
N ASP A 709 -17.51 -43.66 27.34
CA ASP A 709 -16.31 -43.84 26.51
C ASP A 709 -15.41 -42.59 26.51
N VAL A 710 -16.01 -41.40 26.43
CA VAL A 710 -15.30 -40.12 26.56
C VAL A 710 -14.76 -39.94 27.98
N PHE A 711 -15.53 -40.32 29.01
CA PHE A 711 -15.13 -40.15 30.40
C PHE A 711 -13.88 -40.99 30.74
N ARG A 712 -13.86 -42.26 30.35
CA ARG A 712 -12.71 -43.16 30.61
C ARG A 712 -11.43 -42.72 29.92
N THR A 713 -11.54 -42.07 28.76
CA THR A 713 -10.40 -41.55 28.00
C THR A 713 -9.90 -40.20 28.52
N SER A 714 -10.79 -39.35 29.05
CA SER A 714 -10.48 -37.99 29.47
C SER A 714 -10.30 -37.79 30.98
N TYR A 715 -10.56 -38.81 31.81
CA TYR A 715 -10.39 -38.76 33.26
C TYR A 715 -9.58 -39.94 33.82
N GLU A 716 -8.95 -39.74 34.97
CA GLU A 716 -8.33 -40.81 35.77
C GLU A 716 -8.74 -40.67 37.24
N GLN A 717 -8.89 -41.81 37.91
CA GLN A 717 -9.39 -41.85 39.27
C GLN A 717 -8.34 -41.29 40.25
N ASN A 718 -8.78 -40.46 41.19
CA ASN A 718 -7.92 -39.79 42.18
C ASN A 718 -8.39 -40.02 43.63
N GLY A 719 -9.16 -41.09 43.87
CA GLY A 719 -9.76 -41.44 45.18
C GLY A 719 -11.12 -40.79 45.46
N ASP A 720 -11.93 -41.36 46.36
CA ASP A 720 -13.17 -40.79 46.93
C ASP A 720 -14.11 -40.02 45.96
N GLY A 721 -14.44 -40.63 44.81
CA GLY A 721 -15.33 -40.02 43.82
C GLY A 721 -14.75 -38.80 43.08
N GLN A 722 -13.47 -38.49 43.30
CA GLN A 722 -12.70 -37.46 42.63
C GLN A 722 -11.91 -38.04 41.45
N TRP A 723 -11.85 -37.26 40.38
CA TRP A 723 -11.24 -37.65 39.11
C TRP A 723 -10.37 -36.51 38.60
N ARG A 724 -9.13 -36.83 38.22
CA ARG A 724 -8.21 -35.88 37.59
C ARG A 724 -8.49 -35.84 36.09
N ARG A 725 -8.60 -34.62 35.53
CA ARG A 725 -8.71 -34.44 34.08
C ARG A 725 -7.39 -34.85 33.43
N LYS A 726 -7.46 -35.53 32.29
CA LYS A 726 -6.30 -35.90 31.48
C LYS A 726 -6.58 -35.71 29.99
N GLY A 727 -5.53 -35.87 29.20
CA GLY A 727 -5.60 -35.88 27.75
C GLY A 727 -5.20 -34.54 27.12
N PRO A 728 -4.52 -34.60 25.96
CA PRO A 728 -4.12 -33.41 25.24
C PRO A 728 -5.33 -32.73 24.61
N VAL A 729 -5.24 -31.41 24.50
CA VAL A 729 -6.13 -30.59 23.68
C VAL A 729 -5.29 -29.58 22.91
N GLN A 730 -5.89 -28.96 21.92
CA GLN A 730 -5.37 -27.75 21.32
C GLN A 730 -6.23 -26.57 21.74
N ALA A 731 -5.62 -25.41 21.94
CA ALA A 731 -6.38 -24.20 22.21
C ALA A 731 -5.78 -22.98 21.53
N ARG A 732 -6.65 -22.01 21.27
CA ARG A 732 -6.29 -20.67 20.77
C ARG A 732 -7.19 -19.61 21.42
N PRO A 733 -6.76 -18.36 21.50
CA PRO A 733 -7.67 -17.26 21.83
C PRO A 733 -8.84 -17.22 20.82
N ALA A 734 -10.05 -17.02 21.32
CA ALA A 734 -11.23 -16.79 20.51
C ALA A 734 -11.23 -15.36 19.97
N HIS A 735 -11.93 -15.16 18.84
CA HIS A 735 -12.29 -13.81 18.43
C HIS A 735 -13.59 -13.40 19.13
N ALA A 736 -13.67 -12.15 19.60
CA ALA A 736 -14.90 -11.64 20.17
C ALA A 736 -16.05 -11.72 19.14
N GLY A 737 -17.16 -12.35 19.52
CA GLY A 737 -18.30 -12.59 18.63
C GLY A 737 -18.13 -13.77 17.67
N GLU A 738 -17.07 -14.58 17.82
CA GLU A 738 -16.85 -15.77 17.00
C GLU A 738 -17.92 -16.82 17.24
N ALA A 739 -18.60 -17.26 16.17
CA ALA A 739 -19.52 -18.37 16.22
C ALA A 739 -18.77 -19.70 16.08
N ILE A 740 -18.79 -20.51 17.12
CA ILE A 740 -18.12 -21.81 17.21
C ILE A 740 -19.19 -22.89 17.11
N SER A 741 -19.00 -23.83 16.18
CA SER A 741 -19.83 -25.03 16.13
C SER A 741 -19.35 -25.97 17.23
N THR A 742 -20.21 -26.20 18.22
CA THR A 742 -19.95 -27.15 19.30
C THR A 742 -20.94 -28.33 19.22
N PRO A 743 -20.64 -29.48 19.84
CA PRO A 743 -21.58 -30.58 19.99
C PRO A 743 -22.95 -30.17 20.59
N GLU A 744 -22.96 -29.11 21.40
CA GLU A 744 -24.13 -28.52 22.07
C GLU A 744 -25.03 -27.71 21.12
N GLY A 745 -24.54 -27.41 19.91
CA GLY A 745 -25.04 -26.38 19.01
C GLY A 745 -24.12 -25.15 18.96
N PRO A 746 -24.40 -24.18 18.08
CA PRO A 746 -23.54 -23.01 17.90
C PRO A 746 -23.46 -22.16 19.18
N ALA A 747 -22.24 -21.80 19.58
CA ALA A 747 -21.94 -20.92 20.69
C ALA A 747 -21.19 -19.68 20.20
N THR A 748 -21.38 -18.53 20.85
CA THR A 748 -20.66 -17.30 20.53
C THR A 748 -19.64 -17.02 21.61
N ALA A 749 -18.37 -16.91 21.24
CA ALA A 749 -17.30 -16.55 22.17
C ALA A 749 -17.34 -15.07 22.54
N ALA A 750 -17.11 -14.78 23.82
CA ALA A 750 -16.93 -13.44 24.34
C ALA A 750 -15.47 -12.96 24.15
N ASP A 751 -15.22 -11.68 24.43
CA ASP A 751 -13.86 -11.15 24.44
C ASP A 751 -13.05 -11.77 25.59
N GLY A 752 -11.81 -12.19 25.30
CA GLY A 752 -10.94 -12.89 26.25
C GLY A 752 -11.17 -14.40 26.37
N ASP A 753 -12.17 -14.97 25.68
CA ASP A 753 -12.40 -16.42 25.65
C ASP A 753 -11.32 -17.17 24.87
N TRP A 754 -11.24 -18.48 25.12
CA TRP A 754 -10.42 -19.43 24.38
C TRP A 754 -11.30 -20.44 23.65
N VAL A 755 -10.91 -20.80 22.43
CA VAL A 755 -11.48 -21.96 21.74
C VAL A 755 -10.58 -23.16 22.01
N VAL A 756 -11.16 -24.21 22.55
CA VAL A 756 -10.47 -25.48 22.80
C VAL A 756 -10.98 -26.51 21.80
N ARG A 757 -10.06 -27.36 21.32
CA ARG A 757 -10.30 -28.45 20.39
C ARG A 757 -9.69 -29.74 20.90
N ASP A 758 -10.42 -30.85 20.84
CA ASP A 758 -9.88 -32.18 21.17
C ASP A 758 -9.26 -32.89 19.95
N GLY A 759 -8.91 -34.17 20.12
CA GLY A 759 -8.33 -35.00 19.07
C GLY A 759 -9.31 -35.39 17.96
N ASP A 760 -10.61 -35.35 18.24
CA ASP A 760 -11.67 -35.67 17.27
C ASP A 760 -12.10 -34.43 16.45
N GLY A 761 -11.59 -33.26 16.82
CA GLY A 761 -11.80 -31.99 16.13
C GLY A 761 -12.99 -31.19 16.66
N GLU A 762 -13.65 -31.68 17.71
CA GLU A 762 -14.76 -30.99 18.38
C GLU A 762 -14.26 -29.74 19.09
N GLN A 763 -15.01 -28.65 19.00
CA GLN A 763 -14.61 -27.33 19.49
C GLN A 763 -15.61 -26.75 20.48
N TRP A 764 -15.12 -26.08 21.52
CA TRP A 764 -15.96 -25.35 22.47
C TRP A 764 -15.26 -24.09 23.00
N PRO A 765 -16.00 -23.00 23.25
CA PRO A 765 -15.46 -21.84 23.94
C PRO A 765 -15.26 -22.13 25.43
N VAL A 766 -14.25 -21.51 26.02
CA VAL A 766 -13.96 -21.52 27.45
C VAL A 766 -13.61 -20.09 27.87
N PRO A 767 -14.28 -19.51 28.89
CA PRO A 767 -13.92 -18.22 29.45
C PRO A 767 -12.44 -18.15 29.86
N GLY A 768 -11.79 -17.01 29.66
CA GLY A 768 -10.34 -16.89 29.86
C GLY A 768 -9.86 -17.26 31.27
N ASP A 769 -10.63 -16.93 32.31
CA ASP A 769 -10.33 -17.29 33.69
C ASP A 769 -10.53 -18.79 33.95
N GLU A 770 -11.59 -19.40 33.40
CA GLU A 770 -11.79 -20.85 33.43
C GLU A 770 -10.68 -21.58 32.66
N PHE A 771 -10.23 -21.03 31.54
CA PHE A 771 -9.16 -21.61 30.72
C PHE A 771 -7.85 -21.67 31.50
N ALA A 772 -7.46 -20.56 32.14
CA ALA A 772 -6.26 -20.50 32.97
C ALA A 772 -6.27 -21.47 34.16
N ARG A 773 -7.45 -21.78 34.71
CA ARG A 773 -7.61 -22.78 35.79
C ARG A 773 -7.60 -24.23 35.29
N ARG A 774 -8.17 -24.49 34.11
CA ARG A 774 -8.47 -25.85 33.61
C ARG A 774 -7.47 -26.39 32.60
N TYR A 775 -6.59 -25.56 32.06
CA TYR A 775 -5.62 -25.96 31.05
C TYR A 775 -4.23 -25.44 31.39
N ARG A 776 -3.23 -26.27 31.14
CA ARG A 776 -1.81 -25.91 31.24
C ARG A 776 -1.15 -26.16 29.91
N GLU A 777 -0.33 -25.22 29.44
CA GLU A 777 0.40 -25.41 28.19
C GLU A 777 1.28 -26.65 28.29
N PHE A 778 1.26 -27.45 27.22
CA PHE A 778 2.07 -28.65 27.17
C PHE A 778 3.53 -28.25 26.91
N ASP A 779 4.39 -28.41 27.90
CA ASP A 779 5.84 -28.27 27.76
C ASP A 779 6.47 -29.66 27.54
N PRO A 780 7.01 -29.95 26.34
CA PRO A 780 7.70 -31.20 26.06
C PRO A 780 8.92 -31.44 26.97
N ALA A 781 9.58 -30.37 27.46
CA ALA A 781 10.80 -30.45 28.25
C ALA A 781 10.59 -30.95 29.69
N ALA A 782 9.37 -30.79 30.23
CA ALA A 782 9.04 -31.23 31.60
C ALA A 782 8.97 -32.78 31.73
N ARG A 783 8.74 -33.52 30.64
CA ARG A 783 8.73 -34.99 30.66
C ARG A 783 10.12 -35.63 30.72
N THR A 784 11.15 -34.91 30.32
CA THR A 784 12.54 -35.40 30.39
C THR A 784 13.11 -35.38 31.81
N SER A 785 12.55 -34.58 32.74
CA SER A 785 12.97 -34.60 34.15
C SER A 785 12.23 -35.62 35.02
N GLU A 786 11.08 -36.14 34.58
CA GLU A 786 10.33 -37.19 35.30
C GLU A 786 10.74 -38.62 34.89
N ARG A 787 11.69 -38.76 33.95
CA ARG A 787 12.33 -40.04 33.57
C ARG A 787 13.83 -40.05 33.83
N GLY A 788 14.33 -39.13 34.65
CA GLY A 788 15.73 -39.06 35.12
C GLY A 788 15.89 -39.72 36.47
#